data_AF-A0A937N5U8-F1
#
_entry.id   AF-A0A937N5U8-F1
#
_cell.length_a   1.000
_cell.length_b   1.000
_cell.length_c   1.000
_cell.angle_alpha   90.00
_cell.angle_beta   90.00
_cell.angle_gamma   90.00
#
_symmetry.space_group_name_H-M   'P 1'
#
loop_
_entity.id
_entity.type
_entity.pdbx_description
1 polymer ?
#
loop_
_entity_poly.entity_id
_entity_poly.type
_entity_poly.pdbx_seq_one_letter_code
_entity_poly.pdbx_strand_id
1 'polypeptide(L)'
;MKLLTLSPLIPLMAAVHFMAAGSNASEAFTLENRRMSATIDAQHGGAVLAMVHKHAVSLPIIENRGAGIAGKGRFFVPVIELGDRRLDLNEVSMRVAPGAKTGHLTLTADLQVLCPGLRIERRFEVDEGESGFRITDRLMNDGTDARERTLRIGATCRFDGQPWNRSLRCWFGDRQTSRWMFTPYGRGIESKYRSPTNRPFWRVIGQYGTGFLYRPVAASGSTALVHRLPELPGNPAEFEWMGDAIKLPADGEVTLAGAVLIDTGGREGNQSLALLQADRIIVHGDLPRAGRRGAPMDVFVTATSPVSRRVHVVVQERFVLLDWAQPRTETEPKDVAAFDLDLPAGVGVVRHLRHAPSHSGLMYLRFEVRDESGVVLSFTEPRAVIDGNLITEEGEFPQTWQRYVRRLPEVHLRGSWEEIGQQMARLGLVKQKGDPSLAAERLALYEERFPCYARLLRGAAAELKVEPTQLAGREPSRPGSPSSAACMGVVVRGPDGPLHLYSKERSGSSVSGMGYVKVVPDAGYRFHMYTLGNATFGYGVNEAGLSTSGATINCDAETDRIGKEATRRRRDEGKAVAPLGMHMLFATCANVDQAVRFITDAEAPLEFTGNMLLADREGNAAILESVGTYQQIVRCDPQQPVSTMGNYPHRRDDGRFDIGENWGWAANTMLRERFVKSLARERRDPLSLDNAFMLMATRAEPGGMCQHIFDNVGTLYSTCSSIAVPRTGDLYISDGPPSQVEYVHYRLGD
;
A
#
# COMPACT_ATOMS: atom_id res chain seq x y z
N MET A 1 30.22 14.33 61.09
CA MET A 1 29.01 13.66 60.56
C MET A 1 28.39 14.57 59.53
N LYS A 2 28.18 14.06 58.30
CA LYS A 2 27.90 14.84 57.09
C LYS A 2 26.52 15.50 57.13
N LEU A 3 26.52 16.74 56.68
CA LEU A 3 25.41 17.68 56.53
C LEU A 3 25.41 18.13 55.06
N LEU A 4 24.22 18.34 54.49
CA LEU A 4 23.83 19.31 53.44
C LEU A 4 22.95 18.74 52.31
N THR A 5 21.64 18.99 52.49
CA THR A 5 20.73 19.79 51.63
C THR A 5 20.60 19.54 50.12
N LEU A 6 19.33 19.47 49.73
CA LEU A 6 18.72 19.30 48.40
C LEU A 6 18.57 20.60 47.59
N SER A 7 18.46 20.39 46.26
CA SER A 7 17.74 21.15 45.20
C SER A 7 18.61 21.92 44.19
N PRO A 8 18.09 22.27 43.00
CA PRO A 8 17.89 21.38 41.83
C PRO A 8 18.59 21.92 40.56
N LEU A 9 18.82 21.08 39.54
CA LEU A 9 19.46 21.51 38.28
C LEU A 9 18.75 20.94 37.04
N ILE A 10 18.39 21.84 36.12
CA ILE A 10 18.12 21.62 34.68
C ILE A 10 19.45 21.82 33.92
N PRO A 11 19.79 21.04 32.87
CA PRO A 11 19.78 21.51 31.44
C PRO A 11 19.38 20.40 30.43
N LEU A 12 18.76 20.61 29.26
CA LEU A 12 19.12 21.32 28.01
C LEU A 12 20.38 20.80 27.25
N MET A 13 20.14 20.11 26.12
CA MET A 13 20.92 19.97 24.85
C MET A 13 22.41 19.54 24.79
N ALA A 14 22.67 18.70 23.76
CA ALA A 14 23.81 18.65 22.83
C ALA A 14 25.15 17.94 23.19
N ALA A 15 25.43 16.90 22.38
CA ALA A 15 26.69 16.58 21.68
C ALA A 15 28.05 16.65 22.41
N VAL A 16 28.68 15.49 22.67
CA VAL A 16 30.15 15.24 22.63
C VAL A 16 30.35 13.72 22.39
N HIS A 17 30.72 13.28 21.17
CA HIS A 17 32.09 12.89 20.78
C HIS A 17 32.82 11.92 21.73
N PHE A 18 32.97 10.65 21.30
CA PHE A 18 34.14 9.84 21.63
C PHE A 18 34.56 9.01 20.40
N MET A 19 35.45 9.60 19.62
CA MET A 19 36.58 8.93 18.95
C MET A 19 37.69 8.72 20.01
N ALA A 20 38.62 7.78 19.99
CA ALA A 20 38.99 6.69 19.09
C ALA A 20 40.06 5.83 19.81
N ALA A 21 40.21 4.56 19.40
CA ALA A 21 41.51 3.98 19.05
C ALA A 21 41.32 2.56 18.48
N GLY A 22 41.63 2.38 17.20
CA GLY A 22 42.04 1.07 16.66
C GLY A 22 41.12 0.32 15.70
N SER A 23 40.41 0.98 14.78
CA SER A 23 40.04 0.35 13.50
C SER A 23 40.14 1.38 12.39
N ASN A 24 40.76 1.01 11.26
CA ASN A 24 40.76 1.82 10.05
C ASN A 24 39.31 1.99 9.63
N ALA A 25 38.71 3.15 9.93
CA ALA A 25 37.37 3.49 9.49
C ALA A 25 37.33 3.33 7.96
N SER A 26 36.38 2.55 7.45
CA SER A 26 36.22 2.36 6.02
C SER A 26 35.99 3.71 5.35
N GLU A 27 36.79 4.04 4.33
CA GLU A 27 36.54 5.20 3.49
C GLU A 27 35.32 4.91 2.61
N ALA A 28 34.13 5.13 3.16
CA ALA A 28 32.89 5.14 2.40
C ALA A 28 32.75 6.49 1.69
N PHE A 29 32.56 6.45 0.38
CA PHE A 29 32.37 7.63 -0.47
C PHE A 29 30.88 7.88 -0.67
N THR A 30 30.46 9.14 -0.65
CA THR A 30 29.07 9.50 -0.97
C THR A 30 29.01 10.13 -2.35
N LEU A 31 28.30 9.47 -3.26
CA LEU A 31 27.91 9.98 -4.56
C LEU A 31 26.54 10.67 -4.43
N GLU A 32 26.47 11.98 -4.58
CA GLU A 32 25.20 12.70 -4.45
C GLU A 32 24.97 13.81 -5.46
N ASN A 33 23.69 14.13 -5.65
CA ASN A 33 23.22 15.34 -6.31
C ASN A 33 21.99 15.89 -5.55
N ARG A 34 21.18 16.75 -6.20
CA ARG A 34 19.96 17.32 -5.60
C ARG A 34 18.85 16.28 -5.37
N ARG A 35 18.83 15.19 -6.14
CA ARG A 35 17.72 14.22 -6.18
C ARG A 35 18.00 12.93 -5.41
N MET A 36 19.26 12.53 -5.28
CA MET A 36 19.65 11.26 -4.67
C MET A 36 20.99 11.33 -3.93
N SER A 37 21.23 10.36 -3.04
CA SER A 37 22.55 10.04 -2.48
C SER A 37 22.80 8.53 -2.47
N ALA A 38 24.01 8.10 -2.83
CA ALA A 38 24.45 6.72 -2.82
C ALA A 38 25.79 6.61 -2.09
N THR A 39 25.88 5.70 -1.11
CA THR A 39 27.11 5.46 -0.35
C THR A 39 27.85 4.28 -0.96
N ILE A 40 29.15 4.40 -1.22
CA ILE A 40 29.99 3.43 -1.94
C ILE A 40 31.18 3.06 -1.05
N ASP A 41 31.42 1.75 -0.87
CA ASP A 41 32.49 1.22 -0.04
C ASP A 41 33.65 0.70 -0.89
N ALA A 42 34.75 1.46 -0.91
CA ALA A 42 35.93 1.07 -1.64
C ALA A 42 36.63 -0.16 -1.04
N GLN A 43 36.44 -0.47 0.25
CA GLN A 43 37.09 -1.62 0.89
C GLN A 43 36.46 -2.96 0.50
N HIS A 44 35.21 -2.93 0.03
CA HIS A 44 34.43 -4.12 -0.31
C HIS A 44 34.02 -4.15 -1.79
N GLY A 45 35.01 -4.10 -2.68
CA GLY A 45 34.79 -4.23 -4.12
C GLY A 45 34.03 -3.06 -4.77
N GLY A 46 33.97 -1.90 -4.11
CA GLY A 46 33.13 -0.79 -4.55
C GLY A 46 31.64 -1.09 -4.38
N ALA A 47 31.24 -1.81 -3.32
CA ALA A 47 29.84 -2.08 -3.02
C ALA A 47 29.06 -0.79 -2.79
N VAL A 48 27.84 -0.68 -3.34
CA VAL A 48 26.93 0.39 -2.92
C VAL A 48 26.26 -0.02 -1.61
N LEU A 49 26.44 0.76 -0.55
CA LEU A 49 25.95 0.47 0.79
C LEU A 49 24.53 0.97 1.04
N ALA A 50 24.18 2.11 0.46
CA ALA A 50 22.89 2.75 0.64
C ALA A 50 22.50 3.54 -0.62
N MET A 51 21.20 3.58 -0.92
CA MET A 51 20.61 4.38 -1.99
C MET A 51 19.41 5.14 -1.44
N VAL A 52 19.39 6.46 -1.57
CA VAL A 52 18.36 7.34 -1.01
C VAL A 52 17.83 8.29 -2.08
N HIS A 53 16.51 8.44 -2.13
CA HIS A 53 15.81 9.44 -2.94
C HIS A 53 15.45 10.65 -2.07
N LYS A 54 16.12 11.78 -2.28
CA LYS A 54 16.03 12.98 -1.43
C LYS A 54 14.67 13.67 -1.48
N HIS A 55 13.90 13.46 -2.54
CA HIS A 55 12.54 14.00 -2.70
C HIS A 55 11.43 12.99 -2.44
N ALA A 56 11.78 11.81 -1.88
CA ALA A 56 10.73 10.87 -1.52
C ALA A 56 9.89 11.43 -0.39
N VAL A 57 8.65 10.97 -0.33
CA VAL A 57 7.74 11.28 0.78
C VAL A 57 8.37 10.74 2.06
N SER A 58 8.94 11.64 2.88
CA SER A 58 9.29 11.34 4.27
C SER A 58 8.11 11.70 5.17
N LEU A 59 7.78 10.77 6.07
CA LEU A 59 6.99 11.09 7.27
C LEU A 59 8.00 11.09 8.42
N PRO A 60 8.05 12.14 9.27
CA PRO A 60 9.04 12.22 10.35
C PRO A 60 9.13 10.95 11.21
N ILE A 61 8.00 10.25 11.37
CA ILE A 61 7.87 9.05 12.19
C ILE A 61 8.49 7.77 11.59
N ILE A 62 8.74 7.77 10.28
CA ILE A 62 9.43 6.69 9.56
C ILE A 62 10.67 7.16 8.79
N GLU A 63 11.04 8.44 8.88
CA GLU A 63 12.26 8.99 8.26
C GLU A 63 13.52 8.26 8.76
N ASN A 64 13.66 8.15 10.08
CA ASN A 64 14.70 7.34 10.72
C ASN A 64 14.55 5.82 10.47
N ARG A 65 13.45 5.39 9.84
CA ARG A 65 13.11 4.00 9.53
C ARG A 65 13.00 3.77 8.02
N GLY A 66 13.69 4.57 7.22
CA GLY A 66 13.90 4.27 5.81
C GLY A 66 12.89 4.86 4.83
N ALA A 67 12.08 5.85 5.23
CA ALA A 67 11.37 6.66 4.25
C ALA A 67 12.38 7.31 3.29
N GLY A 68 12.16 7.16 1.98
CA GLY A 68 13.09 7.61 0.94
C GLY A 68 14.33 6.75 0.73
N ILE A 69 14.50 5.65 1.49
CA ILE A 69 15.59 4.70 1.27
C ILE A 69 15.13 3.65 0.27
N ALA A 70 15.80 3.60 -0.88
CA ALA A 70 15.54 2.63 -1.92
C ALA A 70 16.21 1.28 -1.63
N GLY A 71 17.34 1.29 -0.94
CA GLY A 71 18.01 0.08 -0.46
C GLY A 71 19.16 0.39 0.50
N LYS A 72 19.40 -0.55 1.42
CA LYS A 72 20.59 -0.65 2.26
C LYS A 72 21.13 -2.07 2.13
N GLY A 73 22.44 -2.24 2.05
CA GLY A 73 23.00 -3.54 1.69
C GLY A 73 24.43 -3.49 1.18
N ARG A 74 24.79 -4.47 0.38
CA ARG A 74 25.98 -4.48 -0.48
C ARG A 74 25.52 -4.74 -1.90
N PHE A 75 25.28 -3.68 -2.66
CA PHE A 75 24.74 -3.78 -4.01
C PHE A 75 25.83 -3.71 -5.08
N PHE A 76 25.58 -4.41 -6.17
CA PHE A 76 26.32 -4.38 -7.42
C PHE A 76 27.78 -4.82 -7.31
N VAL A 77 28.13 -5.65 -6.33
CA VAL A 77 29.52 -6.13 -6.14
C VAL A 77 29.92 -7.00 -7.33
N PRO A 78 31.03 -6.71 -8.04
CA PRO A 78 31.44 -7.52 -9.19
C PRO A 78 31.76 -8.96 -8.79
N VAL A 79 31.42 -9.90 -9.67
CA VAL A 79 31.79 -11.30 -9.55
C VAL A 79 32.40 -11.78 -10.87
N ILE A 80 33.51 -12.52 -10.77
CA ILE A 80 34.23 -13.09 -11.91
C ILE A 80 34.36 -14.61 -11.70
N GLU A 81 33.90 -15.41 -12.66
CA GLU A 81 34.12 -16.86 -12.68
C GLU A 81 35.20 -17.22 -13.70
N LEU A 82 36.20 -18.00 -13.27
CA LEU A 82 37.37 -18.43 -14.04
C LEU A 82 37.48 -19.96 -13.92
N GLY A 83 36.91 -20.69 -14.87
CA GLY A 83 36.82 -22.15 -14.77
C GLY A 83 35.97 -22.57 -13.57
N ASP A 84 36.57 -23.27 -12.60
CA ASP A 84 35.99 -23.73 -11.34
C ASP A 84 36.11 -22.71 -10.19
N ARG A 85 36.86 -21.62 -10.40
CA ARG A 85 37.08 -20.57 -9.38
C ARG A 85 36.09 -19.43 -9.56
N ARG A 86 35.51 -18.99 -8.45
CA ARG A 86 34.65 -17.81 -8.37
C ARG A 86 35.31 -16.75 -7.48
N LEU A 87 35.51 -15.56 -8.04
CA LEU A 87 36.07 -14.41 -7.35
C LEU A 87 34.92 -13.44 -7.04
N ASP A 88 34.49 -13.41 -5.77
CA ASP A 88 33.61 -12.35 -5.27
C ASP A 88 34.49 -11.18 -4.81
N LEU A 89 34.32 -10.02 -5.44
CA LEU A 89 35.18 -8.87 -5.14
C LEU A 89 34.80 -8.15 -3.83
N ASN A 90 33.83 -8.67 -3.06
CA ASN A 90 33.45 -8.12 -1.76
C ASN A 90 34.61 -8.06 -0.75
N GLU A 91 35.65 -8.88 -0.90
CA GLU A 91 36.84 -8.89 -0.04
C GLU A 91 38.03 -8.10 -0.64
N VAL A 92 37.83 -7.47 -1.80
CA VAL A 92 38.88 -6.74 -2.51
C VAL A 92 38.76 -5.25 -2.23
N SER A 93 39.79 -4.69 -1.60
CA SER A 93 39.92 -3.24 -1.46
C SER A 93 40.34 -2.60 -2.78
N MET A 94 39.56 -1.61 -3.21
CA MET A 94 39.82 -0.79 -4.40
C MET A 94 40.46 0.54 -4.02
N ARG A 95 41.34 1.04 -4.88
CA ARG A 95 41.94 2.37 -4.78
C ARG A 95 41.11 3.38 -5.55
N VAL A 96 40.84 4.53 -4.93
CA VAL A 96 40.21 5.66 -5.61
C VAL A 96 41.21 6.27 -6.59
N ALA A 97 40.83 6.41 -7.85
CA ALA A 97 41.66 7.06 -8.84
C ALA A 97 41.75 8.57 -8.57
N PRO A 98 42.88 9.23 -8.87
CA PRO A 98 43.01 10.68 -8.76
C PRO A 98 41.95 11.40 -9.61
N GLY A 99 41.35 12.47 -9.07
CA GLY A 99 40.38 13.28 -9.81
C GLY A 99 38.91 12.90 -9.65
N ALA A 100 38.53 12.25 -8.54
CA ALA A 100 37.13 12.14 -8.14
C ALA A 100 36.50 13.54 -8.10
N LYS A 101 35.38 13.71 -8.83
CA LYS A 101 34.62 14.96 -8.88
C LYS A 101 33.27 14.72 -8.22
N THR A 102 32.59 15.78 -7.81
CA THR A 102 31.18 15.68 -7.41
C THR A 102 30.40 15.00 -8.52
N GLY A 103 29.78 13.86 -8.21
CA GLY A 103 29.02 13.07 -9.15
C GLY A 103 29.81 12.02 -9.98
N HIS A 104 31.13 11.91 -9.81
CA HIS A 104 31.95 10.91 -10.50
C HIS A 104 32.96 10.25 -9.56
N LEU A 105 32.94 8.92 -9.49
CA LEU A 105 33.90 8.13 -8.70
C LEU A 105 34.50 7.04 -9.58
N THR A 106 35.82 6.96 -9.63
CA THR A 106 36.54 5.84 -10.27
C THR A 106 37.32 5.07 -9.21
N LEU A 107 37.10 3.76 -9.17
CA LEU A 107 37.76 2.81 -8.30
C LEU A 107 38.57 1.85 -9.15
N THR A 108 39.73 1.43 -8.67
CA THR A 108 40.61 0.48 -9.38
C THR A 108 41.13 -0.58 -8.42
N ALA A 109 41.19 -1.83 -8.85
CA ALA A 109 41.87 -2.89 -8.10
C ALA A 109 42.71 -3.74 -9.05
N ASP A 110 43.95 -3.98 -8.63
CA ASP A 110 44.80 -4.99 -9.25
C ASP A 110 44.44 -6.35 -8.64
N LEU A 111 44.06 -7.29 -9.49
CA LEU A 111 43.64 -8.62 -9.07
C LEU A 111 44.79 -9.63 -9.12
N GLN A 112 46.06 -9.19 -9.28
CA GLN A 112 47.25 -10.07 -9.38
C GLN A 112 47.24 -11.24 -8.39
N VAL A 113 46.92 -10.97 -7.11
CA VAL A 113 46.95 -11.99 -6.04
C VAL A 113 45.87 -13.06 -6.25
N LEU A 114 44.72 -12.68 -6.82
CA LEU A 114 43.60 -13.58 -7.08
C LEU A 114 43.73 -14.27 -8.45
N CYS A 115 44.13 -13.50 -9.46
CA CYS A 115 44.33 -13.92 -10.84
C CYS A 115 45.37 -13.01 -11.53
N PRO A 116 46.60 -13.51 -11.74
CA PRO A 116 47.65 -12.74 -12.43
C PRO A 116 47.21 -12.20 -13.79
N GLY A 117 47.62 -10.99 -14.13
CA GLY A 117 47.27 -10.30 -15.37
C GLY A 117 45.94 -9.54 -15.35
N LEU A 118 45.05 -9.77 -14.37
CA LEU A 118 43.74 -9.12 -14.32
C LEU A 118 43.74 -7.85 -13.45
N ARG A 119 43.06 -6.82 -13.96
CA ARG A 119 42.78 -5.56 -13.26
C ARG A 119 41.34 -5.13 -13.54
N ILE A 120 40.68 -4.56 -12.53
CA ILE A 120 39.34 -3.97 -12.69
C ILE A 120 39.38 -2.47 -12.44
N GLU A 121 38.70 -1.73 -13.31
CA GLU A 121 38.33 -0.34 -13.11
C GLU A 121 36.82 -0.24 -13.05
N ARG A 122 36.30 0.45 -12.04
CA ARG A 122 34.88 0.61 -11.79
C ARG A 122 34.54 2.09 -11.68
N ARG A 123 33.61 2.56 -12.50
CA ARG A 123 33.18 3.96 -12.55
C ARG A 123 31.74 4.11 -12.11
N PHE A 124 31.48 5.09 -11.28
CA PHE A 124 30.15 5.53 -10.89
C PHE A 124 29.92 6.96 -11.35
N GLU A 125 28.76 7.21 -11.95
CA GLU A 125 28.42 8.52 -12.51
C GLU A 125 26.98 8.90 -12.18
N VAL A 126 26.77 10.11 -11.67
CA VAL A 126 25.45 10.71 -11.47
C VAL A 126 25.41 12.10 -12.10
N ASP A 127 24.37 12.36 -12.90
CA ASP A 127 24.14 13.65 -13.52
C ASP A 127 23.42 14.59 -12.53
N GLU A 128 23.63 15.92 -12.58
CA GLU A 128 23.17 16.89 -11.56
C GLU A 128 21.64 16.82 -11.26
N GLY A 129 20.83 16.46 -12.26
CA GLY A 129 19.37 16.40 -12.17
C GLY A 129 18.75 15.00 -12.11
N GLU A 130 19.57 13.95 -12.03
CA GLU A 130 19.11 12.56 -12.17
C GLU A 130 18.78 11.88 -10.83
N SER A 131 17.68 11.11 -10.74
CA SER A 131 17.33 10.32 -9.55
C SER A 131 17.98 8.92 -9.54
N GLY A 132 19.20 8.80 -10.02
CA GLY A 132 19.86 7.50 -10.25
C GLY A 132 21.33 7.67 -10.62
N PHE A 133 21.99 6.56 -10.97
CA PHE A 133 23.41 6.58 -11.33
C PHE A 133 23.76 5.46 -12.32
N ARG A 134 24.89 5.62 -13.00
CA ARG A 134 25.49 4.63 -13.90
C ARG A 134 26.65 3.93 -13.19
N ILE A 135 26.85 2.67 -13.53
CA ILE A 135 27.99 1.85 -13.11
C ILE A 135 28.65 1.33 -14.39
N THR A 136 29.96 1.48 -14.52
CA THR A 136 30.72 0.86 -15.61
C THR A 136 31.87 0.08 -15.02
N ASP A 137 31.92 -1.22 -15.29
CA ASP A 137 33.01 -2.10 -14.89
C ASP A 137 33.84 -2.44 -16.14
N ARG A 138 35.12 -2.05 -16.14
CA ARG A 138 36.10 -2.39 -17.18
C ARG A 138 37.08 -3.40 -16.60
N LEU A 139 37.02 -4.63 -17.09
CA LEU A 139 37.99 -5.68 -16.75
C LEU A 139 39.07 -5.72 -17.83
N MET A 140 40.32 -5.55 -17.42
CA MET A 140 41.50 -5.53 -18.27
C MET A 140 42.38 -6.74 -17.96
N ASN A 141 42.96 -7.34 -19.00
CA ASN A 141 43.91 -8.44 -18.91
C ASN A 141 45.28 -8.00 -19.43
N ASP A 142 45.82 -6.93 -18.84
CA ASP A 142 47.01 -6.21 -19.28
C ASP A 142 48.15 -6.22 -18.23
N GLY A 143 48.01 -7.01 -17.16
CA GLY A 143 49.01 -7.14 -16.11
C GLY A 143 50.11 -8.17 -16.42
N THR A 144 51.06 -8.31 -15.49
CA THR A 144 52.11 -9.34 -15.55
C THR A 144 51.49 -10.73 -15.71
N ASP A 145 52.02 -11.54 -16.63
CA ASP A 145 51.51 -12.87 -16.98
C ASP A 145 50.09 -12.90 -17.60
N ALA A 146 49.69 -11.81 -18.27
CA ALA A 146 48.49 -11.79 -19.10
C ALA A 146 48.52 -12.91 -20.16
N ARG A 147 47.43 -13.68 -20.21
CA ARG A 147 47.20 -14.77 -21.18
C ARG A 147 45.72 -14.86 -21.50
N GLU A 148 45.34 -15.46 -22.62
CA GLU A 148 43.92 -15.66 -22.93
C GLU A 148 43.21 -16.41 -21.78
N ARG A 149 42.07 -15.89 -21.34
CA ARG A 149 41.25 -16.48 -20.28
C ARG A 149 39.81 -16.60 -20.75
N THR A 150 39.17 -17.71 -20.42
CA THR A 150 37.72 -17.84 -20.53
C THR A 150 37.11 -17.54 -19.17
N LEU A 151 36.21 -16.56 -19.11
CA LEU A 151 35.64 -16.09 -17.85
C LEU A 151 34.17 -15.71 -18.01
N ARG A 152 33.43 -15.67 -16.89
CA ARG A 152 32.09 -15.10 -16.81
C ARG A 152 32.13 -13.92 -15.86
N ILE A 153 31.37 -12.87 -16.17
CA ILE A 153 31.32 -11.67 -15.33
C ILE A 153 29.87 -11.35 -15.00
N GLY A 154 29.65 -10.92 -13.77
CA GLY A 154 28.36 -10.60 -13.22
C GLY A 154 28.46 -9.67 -12.04
N ALA A 155 27.37 -9.55 -11.28
CA ALA A 155 27.38 -8.88 -9.99
C ALA A 155 26.42 -9.53 -9.01
N THR A 156 26.77 -9.46 -7.73
CA THR A 156 25.90 -9.81 -6.60
C THR A 156 25.35 -8.56 -5.94
N CYS A 157 24.18 -8.71 -5.36
CA CYS A 157 23.49 -7.70 -4.59
C CYS A 157 22.94 -8.37 -3.34
N ARG A 158 23.28 -7.85 -2.18
CA ARG A 158 22.70 -8.25 -0.90
C ARG A 158 21.93 -7.07 -0.34
N PHE A 159 20.62 -7.17 -0.26
CA PHE A 159 19.78 -6.20 0.43
C PHE A 159 19.77 -6.56 1.91
N ASP A 160 20.28 -5.69 2.77
CA ASP A 160 20.27 -5.93 4.22
C ASP A 160 18.84 -5.87 4.74
N GLY A 161 18.43 -6.96 5.39
CA GLY A 161 17.13 -7.01 6.02
C GLY A 161 17.03 -5.93 7.11
N GLN A 162 16.00 -5.09 7.02
CA GLN A 162 15.71 -4.12 8.07
C GLN A 162 14.55 -4.67 8.90
N PRO A 163 14.60 -4.63 10.24
CA PRO A 163 13.54 -5.18 11.10
C PRO A 163 12.14 -4.58 10.84
N TRP A 164 12.11 -3.36 10.30
CA TRP A 164 10.89 -2.64 9.91
C TRP A 164 10.54 -2.80 8.42
N ASN A 165 11.48 -3.16 7.55
CA ASN A 165 11.19 -3.41 6.14
C ASN A 165 10.81 -4.87 5.98
N ARG A 166 9.53 -5.13 6.23
CA ARG A 166 9.03 -6.49 6.27
C ARG A 166 8.47 -6.92 4.94
N SER A 167 8.55 -6.11 3.89
CA SER A 167 8.14 -6.53 2.55
C SER A 167 9.01 -5.95 1.46
N LEU A 168 9.59 -6.84 0.66
CA LEU A 168 10.23 -6.49 -0.60
C LEU A 168 9.37 -6.98 -1.74
N ARG A 169 9.06 -6.09 -2.67
CA ARG A 169 8.44 -6.45 -3.93
C ARG A 169 9.55 -6.47 -4.99
N CYS A 170 9.78 -7.63 -5.57
CA CYS A 170 10.88 -7.85 -6.50
C CYS A 170 10.37 -8.37 -7.84
N TRP A 171 10.88 -7.78 -8.92
CA TRP A 171 10.68 -8.24 -10.29
C TRP A 171 12.04 -8.40 -10.94
N PHE A 172 12.22 -9.48 -11.67
CA PHE A 172 13.41 -9.66 -12.50
C PHE A 172 13.08 -10.47 -13.74
N GLY A 173 13.85 -10.26 -14.79
CA GLY A 173 13.62 -10.93 -16.06
C GLY A 173 14.35 -10.29 -17.20
N ASP A 174 13.83 -10.54 -18.40
CA ASP A 174 14.34 -10.04 -19.66
C ASP A 174 13.29 -9.16 -20.34
N ARG A 175 13.69 -7.93 -20.66
CA ARG A 175 12.83 -6.96 -21.33
C ARG A 175 12.58 -7.29 -22.79
N GLN A 176 13.54 -7.90 -23.48
CA GLN A 176 13.41 -8.19 -24.91
C GLN A 176 12.40 -9.32 -25.17
N THR A 177 12.27 -10.26 -24.23
CA THR A 177 11.36 -11.41 -24.38
C THR A 177 10.05 -11.28 -23.62
N SER A 178 9.80 -10.14 -22.97
CA SER A 178 8.61 -9.91 -22.11
C SER A 178 8.45 -10.93 -20.98
N ARG A 179 9.52 -11.66 -20.63
CA ARG A 179 9.48 -12.71 -19.63
C ARG A 179 10.08 -12.19 -18.34
N TRP A 180 9.28 -12.22 -17.28
CA TRP A 180 9.70 -11.81 -15.95
C TRP A 180 9.05 -12.70 -14.91
N MET A 181 9.69 -12.74 -13.75
CA MET A 181 9.15 -13.38 -12.56
C MET A 181 8.87 -12.31 -11.52
N PHE A 182 7.72 -12.44 -10.89
CA PHE A 182 7.40 -11.70 -9.69
C PHE A 182 7.40 -12.70 -8.55
N THR A 183 8.11 -12.34 -7.49
CA THR A 183 8.15 -13.16 -6.29
C THR A 183 7.39 -12.42 -5.20
N PRO A 184 6.04 -12.56 -5.12
CA PRO A 184 5.32 -12.14 -3.93
C PRO A 184 5.73 -13.09 -2.83
N TYR A 185 6.71 -12.67 -2.03
CA TYR A 185 6.82 -13.17 -0.68
C TYR A 185 6.96 -14.71 -0.56
N GLY A 186 7.71 -15.31 -1.47
CA GLY A 186 8.13 -16.69 -1.34
C GLY A 186 9.17 -16.81 -0.24
N ARG A 187 8.77 -17.15 0.99
CA ARG A 187 9.72 -17.42 2.09
C ARG A 187 10.72 -18.48 1.63
N GLY A 188 12.01 -18.15 1.67
CA GLY A 188 13.08 -19.08 1.29
C GLY A 188 13.05 -19.52 -0.18
N ILE A 189 12.29 -18.83 -1.05
CA ILE A 189 12.26 -19.18 -2.47
C ILE A 189 13.53 -18.68 -3.14
N GLU A 190 14.29 -19.62 -3.70
CA GLU A 190 15.26 -19.36 -4.74
C GLU A 190 14.57 -19.41 -6.10
N SER A 191 14.59 -18.31 -6.82
CA SER A 191 14.06 -18.20 -8.17
C SER A 191 15.20 -18.03 -9.16
N LYS A 192 15.24 -18.90 -10.17
CA LYS A 192 16.25 -18.90 -11.24
C LYS A 192 15.60 -18.54 -12.56
N TYR A 193 16.24 -17.67 -13.33
CA TYR A 193 15.79 -17.31 -14.67
C TYR A 193 16.98 -17.12 -15.60
N ARG A 194 16.90 -17.66 -16.82
CA ARG A 194 17.89 -17.40 -17.86
C ARG A 194 17.27 -16.46 -18.88
N SER A 195 17.75 -15.23 -18.89
CA SER A 195 17.46 -14.24 -19.93
C SER A 195 18.20 -14.66 -21.19
N PRO A 196 17.51 -14.87 -22.33
CA PRO A 196 18.16 -15.15 -23.60
C PRO A 196 18.95 -13.94 -24.16
N THR A 197 18.87 -12.78 -23.49
CA THR A 197 19.52 -11.54 -23.92
C THR A 197 20.48 -10.98 -22.87
N ASN A 198 21.30 -10.02 -23.30
CA ASN A 198 22.34 -9.40 -22.49
C ASN A 198 21.84 -8.22 -21.66
N ARG A 199 20.51 -7.99 -21.61
CA ARG A 199 19.91 -6.81 -20.94
C ARG A 199 18.82 -7.22 -19.95
N PRO A 200 19.16 -7.99 -18.90
CA PRO A 200 18.18 -8.30 -17.88
C PRO A 200 17.85 -7.05 -17.05
N PHE A 201 16.84 -7.16 -16.20
CA PHE A 201 16.54 -6.13 -15.23
C PHE A 201 16.20 -6.73 -13.88
N TRP A 202 16.36 -5.92 -12.84
CA TRP A 202 15.90 -6.21 -11.49
C TRP A 202 15.30 -4.95 -10.88
N ARG A 203 14.08 -5.07 -10.35
CA ARG A 203 13.37 -3.99 -9.68
C ARG A 203 13.04 -4.42 -8.26
N VAL A 204 13.35 -3.56 -7.30
CA VAL A 204 13.02 -3.74 -5.88
C VAL A 204 12.26 -2.52 -5.42
N ILE A 205 11.12 -2.73 -4.77
CA ILE A 205 10.34 -1.65 -4.17
C ILE A 205 10.06 -2.01 -2.72
N GLY A 206 10.48 -1.11 -1.82
CA GLY A 206 10.26 -1.25 -0.39
C GLY A 206 8.81 -1.03 0.02
N GLN A 207 8.54 -1.28 1.30
CA GLN A 207 7.21 -1.14 1.91
C GLN A 207 6.58 0.25 1.73
N TYR A 208 7.38 1.32 1.72
CA TYR A 208 6.91 2.71 1.62
C TYR A 208 6.97 3.29 0.20
N GLY A 209 7.02 2.44 -0.83
CA GLY A 209 6.92 2.86 -2.23
C GLY A 209 8.19 3.43 -2.86
N THR A 210 9.25 3.68 -2.07
CA THR A 210 10.59 3.97 -2.61
C THR A 210 11.32 2.68 -2.96
N GLY A 211 11.99 2.67 -4.10
CA GLY A 211 12.69 1.51 -4.61
C GLY A 211 13.73 1.88 -5.65
N PHE A 212 14.29 0.87 -6.29
CA PHE A 212 15.18 1.05 -7.42
C PHE A 212 14.93 0.02 -8.53
N LEU A 213 15.33 0.40 -9.73
CA LEU A 213 15.42 -0.44 -10.91
C LEU A 213 16.87 -0.49 -11.37
N TYR A 214 17.46 -1.67 -11.36
CA TYR A 214 18.77 -1.96 -11.90
C TYR A 214 18.67 -2.62 -13.29
N ARG A 215 19.49 -2.15 -14.22
CA ARG A 215 19.57 -2.62 -15.61
C ARG A 215 21.02 -2.83 -16.03
N PRO A 216 21.59 -4.02 -15.81
CA PRO A 216 22.90 -4.36 -16.34
C PRO A 216 22.83 -4.62 -17.86
N VAL A 217 23.97 -4.43 -18.51
CA VAL A 217 24.27 -4.83 -19.88
C VAL A 217 25.48 -5.74 -19.80
N ALA A 218 25.24 -7.04 -19.98
CA ALA A 218 26.31 -8.03 -20.00
C ALA A 218 27.12 -7.95 -21.30
N ALA A 219 28.38 -8.36 -21.21
CA ALA A 219 29.28 -8.42 -22.37
C ALA A 219 28.90 -9.51 -23.38
N SER A 220 28.13 -10.52 -22.98
CA SER A 220 27.75 -11.69 -23.78
C SER A 220 26.24 -11.85 -23.91
N GLY A 221 25.81 -12.68 -24.87
CA GLY A 221 24.45 -12.75 -25.39
C GLY A 221 23.36 -13.12 -24.39
N SER A 222 23.58 -14.05 -23.45
CA SER A 222 22.57 -14.45 -22.47
C SER A 222 23.05 -14.26 -21.03
N THR A 223 22.09 -14.14 -20.09
CA THR A 223 22.38 -13.88 -18.67
C THR A 223 21.57 -14.80 -17.76
N ALA A 224 22.25 -15.39 -16.78
CA ALA A 224 21.61 -16.14 -15.70
C ALA A 224 21.30 -15.18 -14.54
N LEU A 225 20.07 -15.23 -14.02
CA LEU A 225 19.59 -14.46 -12.88
C LEU A 225 19.21 -15.42 -11.76
N VAL A 226 19.68 -15.14 -10.55
CA VAL A 226 19.32 -15.85 -9.33
C VAL A 226 18.82 -14.84 -8.32
N HIS A 227 17.65 -15.11 -7.73
CA HIS A 227 17.07 -14.28 -6.70
C HIS A 227 16.69 -15.17 -5.52
N ARG A 228 17.19 -14.84 -4.33
CA ARG A 228 16.92 -15.55 -3.07
C ARG A 228 16.22 -14.60 -2.12
N LEU A 229 14.98 -14.93 -1.78
CA LEU A 229 14.24 -14.20 -0.77
C LEU A 229 14.47 -14.81 0.62
N PRO A 230 14.55 -13.98 1.68
CA PRO A 230 14.71 -14.48 3.02
C PRO A 230 13.50 -15.32 3.48
N GLU A 231 13.75 -16.29 4.35
CA GLU A 231 12.68 -17.06 5.03
C GLU A 231 11.92 -16.22 6.06
N LEU A 232 12.63 -15.33 6.75
CA LEU A 232 12.10 -14.49 7.84
C LEU A 232 12.30 -12.99 7.52
N PRO A 233 11.34 -12.12 7.88
CA PRO A 233 11.54 -10.68 7.79
C PRO A 233 12.78 -10.22 8.58
N GLY A 234 13.51 -9.22 8.07
CA GLY A 234 14.75 -8.75 8.68
C GLY A 234 16.00 -9.54 8.29
N ASN A 235 15.88 -10.68 7.62
CA ASN A 235 16.99 -11.35 6.95
C ASN A 235 17.25 -10.73 5.55
N PRO A 236 18.48 -10.86 5.02
CA PRO A 236 18.85 -10.27 3.74
C PRO A 236 18.15 -10.95 2.56
N ALA A 237 17.85 -10.18 1.51
CA ALA A 237 17.52 -10.71 0.19
C ALA A 237 18.76 -10.65 -0.70
N GLU A 238 18.95 -11.66 -1.53
CA GLU A 238 20.12 -11.74 -2.40
C GLU A 238 19.70 -11.84 -3.86
N PHE A 239 20.45 -11.16 -4.71
CA PHE A 239 20.29 -11.18 -6.14
C PHE A 239 21.67 -11.34 -6.78
N GLU A 240 21.71 -12.12 -7.84
CA GLU A 240 22.89 -12.33 -8.65
C GLU A 240 22.49 -12.36 -10.12
N TRP A 241 23.34 -11.76 -10.96
CA TRP A 241 23.31 -12.01 -12.38
C TRP A 241 24.70 -12.39 -12.87
N MET A 242 24.77 -13.25 -13.89
CA MET A 242 26.02 -13.73 -14.48
C MET A 242 25.86 -13.87 -15.99
N GLY A 243 26.78 -13.29 -16.77
CA GLY A 243 26.84 -13.48 -18.22
C GLY A 243 27.28 -14.89 -18.63
N ASP A 244 27.18 -15.16 -19.92
CA ASP A 244 27.86 -16.31 -20.53
C ASP A 244 29.38 -16.12 -20.59
N ALA A 245 30.08 -17.23 -20.80
CA ALA A 245 31.52 -17.25 -20.92
C ALA A 245 32.01 -16.38 -22.09
N ILE A 246 33.03 -15.57 -21.82
CA ILE A 246 33.74 -14.76 -22.80
C ILE A 246 35.21 -15.12 -22.80
N LYS A 247 35.84 -15.05 -23.97
CA LYS A 247 37.29 -15.12 -24.11
C LYS A 247 37.86 -13.71 -24.00
N LEU A 248 38.74 -13.51 -23.04
CA LEU A 248 39.47 -12.26 -22.85
C LEU A 248 40.95 -12.50 -23.22
N PRO A 249 41.42 -11.99 -24.38
CA PRO A 249 42.81 -12.12 -24.82
C PRO A 249 43.80 -11.48 -23.85
N ALA A 250 45.09 -11.81 -23.97
CA ALA A 250 46.15 -10.98 -23.37
C ALA A 250 46.07 -9.56 -23.97
N ASP A 251 46.24 -8.54 -23.13
CA ASP A 251 46.03 -7.12 -23.43
C ASP A 251 44.58 -6.78 -23.86
N GLY A 252 43.66 -7.73 -23.68
CA GLY A 252 42.25 -7.57 -23.97
C GLY A 252 41.50 -6.86 -22.86
N GLU A 253 40.34 -6.30 -23.22
CA GLU A 253 39.43 -5.71 -22.26
C GLU A 253 37.97 -6.05 -22.55
N VAL A 254 37.17 -6.00 -21.51
CA VAL A 254 35.72 -6.11 -21.60
C VAL A 254 35.07 -5.09 -20.68
N THR A 255 34.01 -4.46 -21.18
CA THR A 255 33.24 -3.46 -20.44
C THR A 255 31.84 -3.98 -20.18
N LEU A 256 31.38 -3.82 -18.94
CA LEU A 256 30.01 -4.02 -18.53
C LEU A 256 29.44 -2.69 -18.09
N ALA A 257 28.17 -2.45 -18.40
CA ALA A 257 27.49 -1.22 -18.02
C ALA A 257 26.24 -1.54 -17.21
N GLY A 258 25.87 -0.66 -16.30
CA GLY A 258 24.68 -0.77 -15.48
C GLY A 258 24.04 0.60 -15.27
N ALA A 259 22.72 0.64 -15.28
CA ALA A 259 21.96 1.83 -14.92
C ALA A 259 21.04 1.55 -13.74
N VAL A 260 21.10 2.41 -12.73
CA VAL A 260 20.23 2.38 -11.54
C VAL A 260 19.30 3.59 -11.60
N LEU A 261 17.99 3.36 -11.58
CA LEU A 261 16.98 4.38 -11.33
C LEU A 261 16.50 4.21 -9.89
N ILE A 262 16.51 5.27 -9.10
CA ILE A 262 15.86 5.35 -7.81
C ILE A 262 14.53 6.09 -8.00
N ASP A 263 13.44 5.48 -7.55
CA ASP A 263 12.11 6.02 -7.77
C ASP A 263 11.15 5.83 -6.59
N THR A 264 10.11 6.66 -6.58
CA THR A 264 9.02 6.65 -5.60
C THR A 264 7.71 6.12 -6.19
N GLY A 265 7.73 5.62 -7.43
CA GLY A 265 6.57 5.26 -8.24
C GLY A 265 6.36 3.76 -8.41
N GLY A 266 6.83 2.97 -7.46
CA GLY A 266 6.93 1.52 -7.62
C GLY A 266 5.64 0.73 -7.42
N ARG A 267 4.93 0.42 -8.51
CA ARG A 267 3.81 -0.55 -8.54
C ARG A 267 4.22 -1.98 -8.86
N GLU A 268 3.33 -2.89 -8.46
CA GLU A 268 3.18 -4.21 -9.07
C GLU A 268 2.40 -4.04 -10.36
N GLY A 269 3.07 -4.20 -11.50
CA GLY A 269 2.43 -4.11 -12.80
C GLY A 269 2.85 -5.30 -13.65
N ASN A 270 1.90 -5.82 -14.43
CA ASN A 270 2.20 -6.52 -15.67
C ASN A 270 3.02 -5.56 -16.54
N GLN A 271 4.34 -5.53 -16.33
CA GLN A 271 5.27 -4.64 -17.04
C GLN A 271 5.46 -5.19 -18.45
N SER A 272 4.49 -4.91 -19.32
CA SER A 272 4.65 -5.13 -20.76
C SER A 272 5.47 -3.98 -21.34
N LEU A 273 6.78 -4.21 -21.44
CA LEU A 273 7.69 -3.78 -22.51
C LEU A 273 8.00 -2.27 -22.72
N ALA A 274 9.30 -1.95 -22.67
CA ALA A 274 9.87 -0.83 -23.42
C ALA A 274 10.96 -1.37 -24.36
N LEU A 275 10.86 -0.95 -25.63
CA LEU A 275 11.79 -1.24 -26.72
C LEU A 275 13.15 -0.57 -26.51
N LEU A 276 14.11 -1.10 -27.26
CA LEU A 276 15.49 -0.66 -27.36
C LEU A 276 15.58 0.80 -27.84
N GLN A 277 16.52 1.54 -27.23
CA GLN A 277 17.06 2.85 -27.62
C GLN A 277 16.44 4.05 -26.85
N ALA A 278 17.27 4.69 -26.02
CA ALA A 278 17.05 5.92 -25.23
C ALA A 278 16.10 5.86 -24.02
N ASP A 279 16.71 6.06 -22.85
CA ASP A 279 16.16 6.68 -21.64
C ASP A 279 14.90 6.13 -20.96
N ARG A 280 15.16 5.18 -20.06
CA ARG A 280 14.77 5.19 -18.63
C ARG A 280 13.33 5.54 -18.16
N ILE A 281 12.30 5.61 -19.01
CA ILE A 281 10.92 5.80 -18.54
C ILE A 281 10.26 4.48 -18.16
N ILE A 282 9.62 4.47 -16.99
CA ILE A 282 8.70 3.42 -16.56
C ILE A 282 7.29 3.93 -16.76
N VAL A 283 6.45 3.21 -17.51
CA VAL A 283 5.02 3.50 -17.62
C VAL A 283 4.19 2.32 -17.11
N HIS A 284 3.06 2.63 -16.47
CA HIS A 284 2.07 1.68 -16.01
C HIS A 284 0.66 2.16 -16.32
N GLY A 285 -0.23 1.23 -16.68
CA GLY A 285 -1.65 1.46 -16.90
C GLY A 285 -2.46 0.60 -15.93
N ASP A 286 -3.36 1.23 -15.18
CA ASP A 286 -4.33 0.58 -14.31
C ASP A 286 -5.74 0.81 -14.87
N LEU A 287 -6.51 -0.26 -14.99
CA LEU A 287 -7.94 -0.23 -15.30
C LEU A 287 -8.67 -1.37 -14.56
N PRO A 288 -9.98 -1.23 -14.31
CA PRO A 288 -10.79 -2.31 -13.76
C PRO A 288 -10.69 -3.57 -14.60
N ARG A 289 -10.70 -4.73 -13.94
CA ARG A 289 -10.61 -6.04 -14.63
C ARG A 289 -11.86 -6.38 -15.42
N ALA A 290 -12.97 -5.72 -15.11
CA ALA A 290 -14.26 -5.86 -15.75
C ALA A 290 -14.91 -4.48 -15.90
N GLY A 291 -15.69 -4.27 -16.95
CA GLY A 291 -16.53 -3.09 -17.12
C GLY A 291 -17.62 -3.30 -18.17
N ARG A 292 -18.62 -2.42 -18.22
CA ARG A 292 -19.75 -2.56 -19.17
C ARG A 292 -19.54 -1.70 -20.41
N ARG A 293 -19.98 -2.19 -21.57
CA ARG A 293 -19.95 -1.39 -22.80
C ARG A 293 -20.73 -0.10 -22.63
N GLY A 294 -20.15 1.01 -23.07
CA GLY A 294 -20.71 2.35 -22.96
C GLY A 294 -20.70 2.94 -21.54
N ALA A 295 -20.38 2.16 -20.51
CA ALA A 295 -20.19 2.68 -19.16
C ALA A 295 -18.74 3.17 -19.00
N PRO A 296 -18.53 4.36 -18.41
CA PRO A 296 -17.18 4.85 -18.17
C PRO A 296 -16.45 3.97 -17.15
N MET A 297 -15.21 3.62 -17.48
CA MET A 297 -14.24 2.98 -16.60
C MET A 297 -13.17 4.00 -16.20
N ASP A 298 -12.75 3.98 -14.94
CA ASP A 298 -11.65 4.81 -14.47
C ASP A 298 -10.31 4.15 -14.80
N VAL A 299 -9.48 4.87 -15.55
CA VAL A 299 -8.20 4.41 -16.04
C VAL A 299 -7.11 5.35 -15.54
N PHE A 300 -6.00 4.79 -15.07
CA PHE A 300 -4.87 5.56 -14.58
C PHE A 300 -3.62 5.18 -15.35
N VAL A 301 -2.90 6.18 -15.85
CA VAL A 301 -1.54 5.99 -16.36
C VAL A 301 -0.55 6.57 -15.37
N THR A 302 0.59 5.94 -15.21
CA THR A 302 1.65 6.42 -14.34
C THR A 302 2.98 6.29 -15.00
N ALA A 303 3.69 7.40 -15.09
CA ALA A 303 4.99 7.49 -15.73
C ALA A 303 6.02 8.02 -14.74
N THR A 304 7.22 7.44 -14.79
CA THR A 304 8.36 7.88 -14.01
C THR A 304 9.58 7.96 -14.89
N SER A 305 10.35 9.05 -14.77
CA SER A 305 11.61 9.27 -15.46
C SER A 305 12.71 9.58 -14.45
N PRO A 306 13.96 9.14 -14.64
CA PRO A 306 15.07 9.54 -13.77
C PRO A 306 15.50 10.97 -13.94
N VAL A 307 15.18 11.60 -15.07
CA VAL A 307 15.46 13.02 -15.30
C VAL A 307 14.17 13.78 -15.50
N SER A 308 14.19 15.06 -15.18
CA SER A 308 13.04 15.91 -15.41
C SER A 308 12.84 16.10 -16.92
N ARG A 309 11.66 15.80 -17.45
CA ARG A 309 11.34 15.95 -18.88
C ARG A 309 9.84 16.00 -19.11
N ARG A 310 9.43 16.65 -20.20
CA ARG A 310 8.08 16.56 -20.72
C ARG A 310 7.97 15.37 -21.68
N VAL A 311 6.86 14.66 -21.64
CA VAL A 311 6.57 13.53 -22.54
C VAL A 311 5.15 13.62 -23.05
N HIS A 312 4.90 13.01 -24.20
CA HIS A 312 3.58 12.86 -24.77
C HIS A 312 3.08 11.43 -24.55
N VAL A 313 1.88 11.27 -23.99
CA VAL A 313 1.25 9.96 -23.77
C VAL A 313 0.11 9.77 -24.74
N VAL A 314 0.12 8.65 -25.46
CA VAL A 314 -0.96 8.21 -26.34
C VAL A 314 -1.58 6.94 -25.77
N VAL A 315 -2.90 6.91 -25.67
CA VAL A 315 -3.67 5.75 -25.20
C VAL A 315 -4.45 5.19 -26.36
N GLN A 316 -4.24 3.91 -26.65
CA GLN A 316 -4.86 3.21 -27.78
C GLN A 316 -5.70 2.04 -27.26
N GLU A 317 -6.89 1.87 -27.82
CA GLU A 317 -7.81 0.78 -27.51
C GLU A 317 -7.80 -0.25 -28.64
N ARG A 318 -7.82 -1.54 -28.29
CA ARG A 318 -8.17 -2.63 -29.20
C ARG A 318 -9.00 -3.70 -28.48
N PHE A 319 -9.84 -4.41 -29.21
CA PHE A 319 -10.62 -5.53 -28.70
C PHE A 319 -10.24 -6.83 -29.38
N VAL A 320 -10.21 -7.91 -28.60
CA VAL A 320 -10.38 -9.26 -29.11
C VAL A 320 -11.85 -9.61 -28.93
N LEU A 321 -12.59 -9.60 -30.04
CA LEU A 321 -13.98 -9.99 -30.11
C LEU A 321 -14.05 -11.51 -30.05
N LEU A 322 -14.89 -12.02 -29.15
CA LEU A 322 -15.05 -13.44 -28.88
C LEU A 322 -16.52 -13.76 -29.09
N ASP A 323 -16.84 -14.27 -30.28
CA ASP A 323 -18.14 -14.85 -30.61
C ASP A 323 -17.98 -16.38 -30.65
N TRP A 324 -18.93 -17.12 -30.08
CA TRP A 324 -18.92 -18.59 -30.07
C TRP A 324 -19.05 -19.17 -31.49
N ALA A 325 -19.61 -18.41 -32.43
CA ALA A 325 -19.85 -18.83 -33.80
C ALA A 325 -18.80 -18.34 -34.81
N GLN A 326 -17.83 -17.50 -34.40
CA GLN A 326 -16.85 -16.90 -35.31
C GLN A 326 -15.40 -17.02 -34.82
N PRO A 327 -14.42 -17.05 -35.73
CA PRO A 327 -13.02 -16.97 -35.35
C PRO A 327 -12.73 -15.69 -34.57
N ARG A 328 -11.76 -15.77 -33.64
CA ARG A 328 -11.23 -14.61 -32.91
C ARG A 328 -10.94 -13.48 -33.89
N THR A 329 -11.67 -12.38 -33.75
CA THR A 329 -11.51 -11.18 -34.57
C THR A 329 -10.96 -10.07 -33.70
N GLU A 330 -9.85 -9.46 -34.12
CA GLU A 330 -9.29 -8.29 -33.44
C GLU A 330 -9.72 -7.01 -34.14
N THR A 331 -10.06 -5.97 -33.38
CA THR A 331 -10.30 -4.65 -33.94
C THR A 331 -8.97 -3.93 -34.19
N GLU A 332 -8.94 -3.06 -35.19
CA GLU A 332 -7.80 -2.14 -35.37
C GLU A 332 -7.58 -1.27 -34.13
N PRO A 333 -6.32 -1.00 -33.73
CA PRO A 333 -6.02 -0.07 -32.65
C PRO A 333 -6.57 1.33 -32.93
N LYS A 334 -7.21 1.94 -31.93
CA LYS A 334 -7.79 3.28 -32.03
C LYS A 334 -7.27 4.17 -30.92
N ASP A 335 -6.77 5.36 -31.24
CA ASP A 335 -6.40 6.36 -30.25
C ASP A 335 -7.66 6.86 -29.50
N VAL A 336 -7.65 6.72 -28.17
CA VAL A 336 -8.75 7.13 -27.29
C VAL A 336 -8.41 8.31 -26.41
N ALA A 337 -7.11 8.58 -26.18
CA ALA A 337 -6.64 9.77 -25.49
C ALA A 337 -5.20 10.13 -25.88
N ALA A 338 -4.87 11.42 -25.81
CA ALA A 338 -3.51 11.91 -25.95
C ALA A 338 -3.31 13.13 -25.03
N PHE A 339 -2.19 13.20 -24.31
CA PHE A 339 -1.90 14.30 -23.40
C PHE A 339 -0.41 14.36 -23.03
N ASP A 340 0.03 15.53 -22.57
CA ASP A 340 1.40 15.72 -22.10
C ASP A 340 1.52 15.51 -20.58
N LEU A 341 2.68 15.01 -20.15
CA LEU A 341 3.06 14.90 -18.74
C LEU A 341 4.43 15.55 -18.52
N ASP A 342 4.51 16.43 -17.52
CA ASP A 342 5.78 16.90 -16.99
C ASP A 342 6.24 15.93 -15.90
N LEU A 343 7.27 15.14 -16.19
CA LEU A 343 7.81 14.13 -15.27
C LEU A 343 8.96 14.73 -14.47
N PRO A 344 8.85 14.88 -13.14
CA PRO A 344 10.01 15.18 -12.30
C PRO A 344 10.92 13.95 -12.17
N ALA A 345 12.21 14.19 -11.98
CA ALA A 345 13.20 13.13 -11.74
C ALA A 345 12.82 12.25 -10.53
N GLY A 346 12.61 10.95 -10.77
CA GLY A 346 12.37 9.90 -9.77
C GLY A 346 11.00 9.93 -9.09
N VAL A 347 10.12 10.84 -9.54
CA VAL A 347 8.76 11.00 -9.02
C VAL A 347 7.78 10.42 -10.03
N GLY A 348 6.97 9.47 -9.59
CA GLY A 348 5.89 8.94 -10.41
C GLY A 348 4.78 9.98 -10.57
N VAL A 349 4.45 10.32 -11.80
CA VAL A 349 3.32 11.20 -12.13
C VAL A 349 2.16 10.34 -12.56
N VAL A 350 0.99 10.58 -11.97
CA VAL A 350 -0.24 9.85 -12.29
C VAL A 350 -1.19 10.76 -13.06
N ARG A 351 -1.79 10.20 -14.11
CA ARG A 351 -2.87 10.84 -14.84
C ARG A 351 -4.06 9.89 -14.87
N HIS A 352 -5.21 10.44 -14.51
CA HIS A 352 -6.50 9.77 -14.60
C HIS A 352 -7.20 10.15 -15.91
N LEU A 353 -7.91 9.18 -16.49
CA LEU A 353 -8.81 9.36 -17.63
C LEU A 353 -10.03 8.45 -17.46
N ARG A 354 -11.18 8.88 -18.01
CA ARG A 354 -12.38 8.04 -18.11
C ARG A 354 -12.45 7.48 -19.51
N HIS A 355 -12.62 6.17 -19.63
CA HIS A 355 -12.74 5.48 -20.91
C HIS A 355 -14.00 4.65 -20.94
N ALA A 356 -14.84 4.83 -21.95
CA ALA A 356 -16.06 4.04 -22.14
C ALA A 356 -15.83 3.00 -23.25
N PRO A 357 -15.79 1.70 -22.93
CA PRO A 357 -15.55 0.65 -23.92
C PRO A 357 -16.62 0.66 -25.01
N SER A 358 -16.17 0.56 -26.26
CA SER A 358 -17.08 0.60 -27.43
C SER A 358 -17.67 -0.77 -27.80
N HIS A 359 -17.03 -1.86 -27.40
CA HIS A 359 -17.41 -3.23 -27.75
C HIS A 359 -17.42 -4.15 -26.52
N SER A 360 -18.11 -5.28 -26.63
CA SER A 360 -18.02 -6.39 -25.67
C SER A 360 -16.85 -7.31 -26.09
N GLY A 361 -16.16 -7.93 -25.13
CA GLY A 361 -15.00 -8.81 -25.41
C GLY A 361 -13.81 -8.58 -24.48
N LEU A 362 -12.61 -8.92 -24.92
CA LEU A 362 -11.37 -8.57 -24.20
C LEU A 362 -10.82 -7.26 -24.72
N MET A 363 -10.92 -6.21 -23.90
CA MET A 363 -10.36 -4.89 -24.20
C MET A 363 -8.90 -4.83 -23.75
N TYR A 364 -8.03 -4.28 -24.60
CA TYR A 364 -6.66 -3.94 -24.29
C TYR A 364 -6.49 -2.42 -24.42
N LEU A 365 -5.91 -1.77 -23.41
CA LEU A 365 -5.53 -0.36 -23.47
C LEU A 365 -4.02 -0.26 -23.49
N ARG A 366 -3.46 0.23 -24.58
CA ARG A 366 -2.02 0.44 -24.77
C ARG A 366 -1.68 1.89 -24.44
N PHE A 367 -0.83 2.12 -23.45
CA PHE A 367 -0.34 3.45 -23.08
C PHE A 367 1.08 3.60 -23.57
N GLU A 368 1.30 4.43 -24.58
CA GLU A 368 2.62 4.74 -25.13
C GLU A 368 3.11 6.09 -24.62
N VAL A 369 4.33 6.12 -24.10
CA VAL A 369 5.03 7.36 -23.77
C VAL A 369 6.01 7.66 -24.89
N ARG A 370 5.90 8.85 -25.45
CA ARG A 370 6.69 9.35 -26.58
C ARG A 370 7.48 10.59 -26.17
N ASP A 371 8.65 10.78 -26.78
CA ASP A 371 9.38 12.04 -26.67
C ASP A 371 8.79 13.13 -27.57
N GLU A 372 9.39 14.32 -27.54
CA GLU A 372 8.97 15.48 -28.35
C GLU A 372 9.08 15.24 -29.86
N SER A 373 9.91 14.27 -30.29
CA SER A 373 10.04 13.87 -31.69
C SER A 373 9.05 12.78 -32.11
N GLY A 374 8.23 12.27 -31.18
CA GLY A 374 7.25 11.22 -31.41
C GLY A 374 7.80 9.80 -31.28
N VAL A 375 9.07 9.63 -30.88
CA VAL A 375 9.68 8.31 -30.68
C VAL A 375 9.12 7.68 -29.41
N VAL A 376 8.67 6.43 -29.50
CA VAL A 376 8.15 5.68 -28.34
C VAL A 376 9.30 5.34 -27.39
N LEU A 377 9.27 5.93 -26.20
CA LEU A 377 10.22 5.70 -25.12
C LEU A 377 9.85 4.49 -24.26
N SER A 378 8.55 4.25 -24.06
CA SER A 378 8.03 3.19 -23.17
C SER A 378 6.57 2.91 -23.49
N PHE A 379 6.07 1.70 -23.23
CA PHE A 379 4.64 1.44 -23.26
C PHE A 379 4.19 0.42 -22.21
N THR A 380 2.88 0.22 -22.08
CA THR A 380 2.26 -0.86 -21.31
C THR A 380 0.88 -1.17 -21.88
N GLU A 381 0.41 -2.41 -21.76
CA GLU A 381 -0.87 -2.84 -22.34
C GLU A 381 -1.65 -3.77 -21.38
N PRO A 382 -2.30 -3.21 -20.34
CA PRO A 382 -3.22 -3.97 -19.51
C PRO A 382 -4.53 -4.31 -20.25
N ARG A 383 -5.31 -5.24 -19.67
CA ARG A 383 -6.57 -5.76 -20.26
C ARG A 383 -7.74 -5.78 -19.28
N ALA A 384 -8.95 -5.69 -19.81
CA ALA A 384 -10.23 -5.84 -19.10
C ALA A 384 -11.22 -6.70 -19.89
N VAL A 385 -12.11 -7.40 -19.18
CA VAL A 385 -13.26 -8.12 -19.78
C VAL A 385 -14.43 -7.16 -19.86
N ILE A 386 -15.08 -7.02 -21.02
CA ILE A 386 -16.24 -6.13 -21.21
C ILE A 386 -17.50 -6.93 -21.53
N ASP A 387 -18.57 -6.68 -20.78
CA ASP A 387 -19.87 -7.40 -20.83
C ASP A 387 -19.67 -8.93 -20.87
N GLY A 388 -19.16 -9.51 -19.78
CA GLY A 388 -18.60 -10.87 -19.68
C GLY A 388 -19.51 -12.08 -19.95
N ASN A 389 -20.30 -12.07 -21.03
CA ASN A 389 -21.02 -13.21 -21.60
C ASN A 389 -20.09 -14.16 -22.39
N LEU A 390 -18.78 -14.12 -22.13
CA LEU A 390 -17.77 -14.91 -22.82
C LEU A 390 -17.81 -16.36 -22.35
N ILE A 391 -18.44 -17.25 -23.12
CA ILE A 391 -18.37 -18.70 -22.88
C ILE A 391 -17.13 -19.23 -23.61
N THR A 392 -16.05 -19.52 -22.89
CA THR A 392 -15.07 -20.50 -23.38
C THR A 392 -15.57 -21.90 -22.98
N GLU A 393 -15.23 -22.94 -23.76
CA GLU A 393 -15.53 -24.36 -23.42
C GLU A 393 -15.06 -24.75 -22.00
N GLU A 394 -14.17 -23.95 -21.39
CA GLU A 394 -13.59 -24.13 -20.06
C GLU A 394 -14.20 -23.25 -18.94
N GLY A 395 -15.16 -22.35 -19.23
CA GLY A 395 -15.94 -21.64 -18.19
C GLY A 395 -15.19 -20.65 -17.27
N GLU A 396 -13.90 -20.35 -17.50
CA GLU A 396 -13.08 -19.51 -16.61
C GLU A 396 -13.45 -18.00 -16.62
N PHE A 397 -13.91 -17.47 -17.77
CA PHE A 397 -14.19 -16.03 -17.93
C PHE A 397 -15.53 -15.56 -17.33
N PRO A 398 -16.64 -16.31 -17.42
CA PRO A 398 -17.90 -15.96 -16.76
C PRO A 398 -17.75 -15.87 -15.23
N GLN A 399 -16.96 -16.77 -14.63
CA GLN A 399 -16.65 -16.73 -13.20
C GLN A 399 -15.81 -15.50 -12.83
N THR A 400 -14.86 -15.14 -13.69
CA THR A 400 -14.02 -13.93 -13.52
C THR A 400 -14.88 -12.66 -13.58
N TRP A 401 -15.76 -12.53 -14.57
CA TRP A 401 -16.68 -11.38 -14.67
C TRP A 401 -17.63 -11.28 -13.47
N GLN A 402 -18.30 -12.37 -13.10
CA GLN A 402 -19.22 -12.41 -11.95
C GLN A 402 -18.53 -12.02 -10.64
N ARG A 403 -17.24 -12.31 -10.48
CA ARG A 403 -16.45 -11.90 -9.31
C ARG A 403 -16.32 -10.38 -9.19
N TYR A 404 -16.32 -9.64 -10.29
CA TYR A 404 -16.01 -8.19 -10.31
C TYR A 404 -17.24 -7.27 -10.43
N VAL A 405 -18.44 -7.83 -10.61
CA VAL A 405 -19.71 -7.07 -10.65
C VAL A 405 -20.75 -7.57 -9.64
N ARG A 406 -20.31 -8.34 -8.63
CA ARG A 406 -21.18 -9.02 -7.66
C ARG A 406 -21.88 -8.05 -6.70
N ARG A 407 -23.19 -8.22 -6.50
CA ARG A 407 -23.90 -7.65 -5.34
C ARG A 407 -23.63 -8.45 -4.07
N LEU A 408 -23.42 -7.74 -2.95
CA LEU A 408 -23.37 -8.40 -1.65
C LEU A 408 -24.69 -9.11 -1.34
N PRO A 409 -24.68 -10.23 -0.60
CA PRO A 409 -25.91 -10.84 -0.08
C PRO A 409 -26.72 -9.80 0.70
N GLU A 410 -27.97 -9.59 0.30
CA GLU A 410 -28.84 -8.56 0.88
C GLU A 410 -29.81 -9.17 1.91
N VAL A 411 -29.93 -8.52 3.06
CA VAL A 411 -30.89 -8.85 4.10
C VAL A 411 -31.75 -7.62 4.39
N HIS A 412 -33.06 -7.81 4.36
CA HIS A 412 -34.04 -6.75 4.61
C HIS A 412 -34.80 -7.09 5.88
N LEU A 413 -34.72 -6.21 6.88
CA LEU A 413 -35.34 -6.38 8.20
C LEU A 413 -36.38 -5.26 8.39
N ARG A 414 -37.61 -5.62 8.73
CA ARG A 414 -38.72 -4.65 8.82
C ARG A 414 -39.65 -4.92 10.01
N GLY A 415 -40.33 -3.89 10.50
CA GLY A 415 -41.34 -3.99 11.56
C GLY A 415 -40.86 -3.42 12.90
N SER A 416 -41.47 -3.88 13.98
CA SER A 416 -41.06 -3.51 15.34
C SER A 416 -39.66 -4.01 15.64
N TRP A 417 -38.98 -3.41 16.62
CA TRP A 417 -37.64 -3.85 17.02
C TRP A 417 -37.61 -5.30 17.49
N GLU A 418 -38.69 -5.81 18.08
CA GLU A 418 -38.82 -7.22 18.46
C GLU A 418 -38.90 -8.13 17.22
N GLU A 419 -39.72 -7.79 16.23
CA GLU A 419 -39.81 -8.54 14.97
C GLU A 419 -38.49 -8.51 14.18
N ILE A 420 -37.80 -7.37 14.18
CA ILE A 420 -36.45 -7.25 13.61
C ILE A 420 -35.48 -8.18 14.34
N GLY A 421 -35.54 -8.23 15.67
CA GLY A 421 -34.76 -9.16 16.49
C GLY A 421 -35.01 -10.63 16.11
N GLN A 422 -36.26 -11.03 15.95
CA GLN A 422 -36.65 -12.38 15.51
C GLN A 422 -36.08 -12.69 14.11
N GLN A 423 -36.21 -11.75 13.16
CA GLN A 423 -35.67 -11.91 11.81
C GLN A 423 -34.14 -12.08 11.82
N MET A 424 -33.43 -11.26 12.61
CA MET A 424 -31.98 -11.39 12.76
C MET A 424 -31.58 -12.75 13.35
N ALA A 425 -32.32 -13.24 14.34
CA ALA A 425 -32.10 -14.55 14.93
C ALA A 425 -32.30 -15.70 13.92
N ARG A 426 -33.40 -15.69 13.14
CA ARG A 426 -33.67 -16.69 12.08
C ARG A 426 -32.56 -16.78 11.05
N LEU A 427 -31.96 -15.64 10.73
CA LEU A 427 -30.86 -15.54 9.77
C LEU A 427 -29.49 -15.85 10.38
N GLY A 428 -29.42 -16.22 11.66
CA GLY A 428 -28.16 -16.52 12.37
C GLY A 428 -27.26 -15.30 12.57
N LEU A 429 -27.84 -14.09 12.51
CA LEU A 429 -27.10 -12.81 12.62
C LEU A 429 -26.85 -12.40 14.08
N VAL A 430 -27.55 -13.05 15.02
CA VAL A 430 -27.36 -12.91 16.47
C VAL A 430 -26.61 -14.13 17.00
N LYS A 431 -25.52 -13.91 17.75
CA LYS A 431 -24.67 -14.98 18.30
C LYS A 431 -24.74 -15.00 19.81
N GLN A 432 -24.93 -16.18 20.39
CA GLN A 432 -24.89 -16.45 21.83
C GLN A 432 -23.43 -16.54 22.33
N LYS A 433 -22.73 -15.42 22.42
CA LYS A 433 -21.39 -15.37 23.05
C LYS A 433 -21.29 -14.13 23.91
N GLY A 434 -21.12 -14.29 25.22
CA GLY A 434 -20.99 -13.20 26.16
C GLY A 434 -20.51 -13.64 27.53
N ASP A 435 -20.05 -12.67 28.33
CA ASP A 435 -19.76 -12.83 29.74
C ASP A 435 -21.09 -12.81 30.53
N PRO A 436 -21.50 -13.93 31.13
CA PRO A 436 -22.76 -14.00 31.88
C PRO A 436 -22.77 -13.07 33.11
N SER A 437 -21.60 -12.70 33.64
CA SER A 437 -21.50 -11.93 34.89
C SER A 437 -22.00 -10.49 34.75
N LEU A 438 -21.99 -9.92 33.54
CA LEU A 438 -22.44 -8.54 33.26
C LEU A 438 -23.74 -8.48 32.47
N ALA A 439 -24.36 -9.64 32.19
CA ALA A 439 -25.49 -9.77 31.28
C ALA A 439 -26.76 -9.03 31.75
N ALA A 440 -27.10 -9.16 33.04
CA ALA A 440 -28.29 -8.55 33.61
C ALA A 440 -28.17 -7.02 33.71
N GLU A 441 -27.02 -6.54 34.18
CA GLU A 441 -26.72 -5.10 34.28
C GLU A 441 -26.76 -4.43 32.90
N ARG A 442 -26.16 -5.05 31.88
CA ARG A 442 -26.21 -4.54 30.50
C ARG A 442 -27.62 -4.52 29.93
N LEU A 443 -28.42 -5.55 30.16
CA LEU A 443 -29.81 -5.56 29.70
C LEU A 443 -30.61 -4.43 30.35
N ALA A 444 -30.48 -4.24 31.67
CA ALA A 444 -31.14 -3.15 32.38
C ALA A 444 -30.73 -1.77 31.82
N LEU A 445 -29.43 -1.57 31.54
CA LEU A 445 -28.95 -0.36 30.87
C LEU A 445 -29.58 -0.18 29.48
N TYR A 446 -29.67 -1.25 28.68
CA TYR A 446 -30.33 -1.19 27.37
C TYR A 446 -31.82 -0.87 27.50
N GLU A 447 -32.51 -1.37 28.51
CA GLU A 447 -33.94 -1.10 28.71
C GLU A 447 -34.19 0.35 29.09
N GLU A 448 -33.35 0.92 29.94
CA GLU A 448 -33.46 2.30 30.38
C GLU A 448 -33.05 3.28 29.26
N ARG A 449 -31.91 3.04 28.60
CA ARG A 449 -31.26 4.04 27.74
C ARG A 449 -31.42 3.76 26.25
N PHE A 450 -31.64 2.49 25.88
CA PHE A 450 -31.62 2.03 24.49
C PHE A 450 -32.78 1.07 24.18
N PRO A 451 -34.04 1.48 24.45
CA PRO A 451 -35.19 0.57 24.48
C PRO A 451 -35.42 -0.16 23.15
N CYS A 452 -35.05 0.46 22.02
CA CYS A 452 -35.06 -0.19 20.71
C CYS A 452 -34.14 -1.41 20.65
N TYR A 453 -32.92 -1.31 21.20
CA TYR A 453 -31.97 -2.40 21.23
C TYR A 453 -32.35 -3.48 22.24
N ALA A 454 -32.88 -3.11 23.41
CA ALA A 454 -33.42 -4.07 24.37
C ALA A 454 -34.57 -4.91 23.76
N ARG A 455 -35.50 -4.26 23.03
CA ARG A 455 -36.56 -4.95 22.29
C ARG A 455 -36.02 -5.87 21.20
N LEU A 456 -35.00 -5.43 20.46
CA LEU A 456 -34.30 -6.29 19.49
C LEU A 456 -33.73 -7.54 20.16
N LEU A 457 -33.03 -7.39 21.30
CA LEU A 457 -32.51 -8.53 22.05
C LEU A 457 -33.63 -9.45 22.55
N ARG A 458 -34.75 -8.91 23.02
CA ARG A 458 -35.91 -9.70 23.47
C ARG A 458 -36.54 -10.50 22.34
N GLY A 459 -36.74 -9.88 21.17
CA GLY A 459 -37.24 -10.57 19.99
C GLY A 459 -36.30 -11.68 19.51
N ALA A 460 -35.00 -11.40 19.45
CA ALA A 460 -33.99 -12.40 19.11
C ALA A 460 -33.94 -13.56 20.14
N ALA A 461 -34.07 -13.25 21.43
CA ALA A 461 -34.09 -14.23 22.50
C ALA A 461 -35.30 -15.16 22.42
N ALA A 462 -36.48 -14.60 22.15
CA ALA A 462 -37.72 -15.37 21.93
C ALA A 462 -37.57 -16.35 20.75
N GLU A 463 -37.01 -15.90 19.64
CA GLU A 463 -36.77 -16.76 18.47
C GLU A 463 -35.75 -17.87 18.76
N LEU A 464 -34.66 -17.53 19.46
CA LEU A 464 -33.59 -18.48 19.80
C LEU A 464 -33.93 -19.37 21.01
N LYS A 465 -35.07 -19.14 21.68
CA LYS A 465 -35.50 -19.82 22.91
C LYS A 465 -34.46 -19.71 24.04
N VAL A 466 -33.95 -18.50 24.25
CA VAL A 466 -32.98 -18.17 25.30
C VAL A 466 -33.44 -16.95 26.08
N GLU A 467 -32.80 -16.65 27.20
CA GLU A 467 -33.06 -15.44 27.96
C GLU A 467 -32.39 -14.22 27.30
N PRO A 468 -33.04 -13.03 27.28
CA PRO A 468 -32.46 -11.82 26.69
C PRO A 468 -31.12 -11.41 27.30
N THR A 469 -30.91 -11.71 28.58
CA THR A 469 -29.63 -11.48 29.29
C THR A 469 -28.49 -12.25 28.63
N GLN A 470 -28.72 -13.47 28.13
CA GLN A 470 -27.71 -14.27 27.44
C GLN A 470 -27.23 -13.62 26.13
N LEU A 471 -28.04 -12.74 25.53
CA LEU A 471 -27.67 -11.96 24.35
C LEU A 471 -27.05 -10.60 24.71
N ALA A 472 -27.41 -10.01 25.85
CA ALA A 472 -26.88 -8.74 26.36
C ALA A 472 -25.44 -8.85 26.89
N GLY A 473 -25.04 -10.03 27.38
CA GLY A 473 -23.70 -10.28 27.95
C GLY A 473 -22.53 -10.22 26.95
N ARG A 474 -22.77 -9.96 25.66
CA ARG A 474 -21.74 -10.04 24.63
C ARG A 474 -20.47 -9.24 24.96
N GLU A 475 -19.32 -9.92 25.03
CA GLU A 475 -18.04 -9.21 25.12
C GLU A 475 -17.82 -8.43 23.81
N PRO A 476 -17.33 -7.18 23.86
CA PRO A 476 -16.73 -6.59 22.68
C PRO A 476 -15.68 -7.56 22.16
N SER A 477 -15.66 -7.80 20.86
CA SER A 477 -14.62 -8.64 20.24
C SER A 477 -13.26 -8.13 20.70
N ARG A 478 -12.54 -8.92 21.52
CA ARG A 478 -11.26 -8.51 22.10
C ARG A 478 -10.35 -8.01 20.97
N PRO A 479 -9.90 -6.74 20.99
CA PRO A 479 -8.80 -6.30 20.16
C PRO A 479 -7.52 -6.87 20.79
N GLY A 480 -7.30 -8.17 20.63
CA GLY A 480 -6.23 -8.92 21.33
C GLY A 480 -5.33 -9.73 20.41
N SER A 481 -5.66 -9.82 19.13
CA SER A 481 -4.71 -10.19 18.09
C SER A 481 -4.57 -8.95 17.21
N PRO A 482 -3.37 -8.55 16.76
CA PRO A 482 -3.24 -7.50 15.77
C PRO A 482 -4.19 -7.87 14.64
N SER A 483 -5.32 -7.15 14.56
CA SER A 483 -6.37 -7.44 13.59
C SER A 483 -5.70 -7.53 12.24
N SER A 484 -5.89 -8.62 11.52
CA SER A 484 -5.33 -8.78 10.18
C SER A 484 -6.06 -7.89 9.16
N ALA A 485 -6.34 -6.64 9.55
CA ALA A 485 -7.11 -5.66 8.83
C ALA A 485 -6.55 -4.26 9.07
N ALA A 486 -6.45 -3.49 8.00
CA ALA A 486 -6.21 -2.06 8.02
C ALA A 486 -7.43 -1.37 7.43
N CYS A 487 -7.66 -0.12 7.80
CA CYS A 487 -8.82 0.63 7.32
C CYS A 487 -8.49 2.11 7.20
N MET A 488 -9.22 2.81 6.34
CA MET A 488 -9.17 4.26 6.27
C MET A 488 -10.56 4.81 5.99
N GLY A 489 -10.97 5.79 6.80
CA GLY A 489 -12.14 6.62 6.56
C GLY A 489 -11.71 7.99 6.03
N VAL A 490 -12.51 8.54 5.12
CA VAL A 490 -12.32 9.87 4.55
C VAL A 490 -13.66 10.58 4.49
N VAL A 491 -13.73 11.83 4.94
CA VAL A 491 -14.87 12.71 4.66
C VAL A 491 -14.40 13.80 3.72
N VAL A 492 -15.06 13.92 2.58
CA VAL A 492 -14.82 14.99 1.60
C VAL A 492 -16.06 15.86 1.47
N ARG A 493 -15.86 17.16 1.26
CA ARG A 493 -16.94 18.11 1.01
C ARG A 493 -16.96 18.47 -0.47
N GLY A 494 -18.07 18.22 -1.14
CA GLY A 494 -18.20 18.39 -2.58
C GLY A 494 -19.55 18.97 -3.02
N PRO A 495 -19.75 19.15 -4.35
CA PRO A 495 -21.03 19.60 -4.90
C PRO A 495 -22.19 18.65 -4.55
N ASP A 496 -21.91 17.35 -4.48
CA ASP A 496 -22.88 16.30 -4.11
C ASP A 496 -23.22 16.30 -2.61
N GLY A 497 -22.53 17.13 -1.82
CA GLY A 497 -22.62 17.20 -0.37
C GLY A 497 -21.42 16.55 0.32
N PRO A 498 -21.52 16.33 1.64
CA PRO A 498 -20.53 15.54 2.34
C PRO A 498 -20.58 14.11 1.80
N LEU A 499 -19.42 13.57 1.44
CA LEU A 499 -19.24 12.17 1.06
C LEU A 499 -18.37 11.49 2.11
N HIS A 500 -18.79 10.33 2.57
CA HIS A 500 -18.07 9.55 3.56
C HIS A 500 -17.55 8.26 2.91
N LEU A 501 -16.25 8.25 2.65
CA LEU A 501 -15.55 7.18 1.95
C LEU A 501 -14.85 6.27 2.96
N TYR A 502 -14.78 4.98 2.63
CA TYR A 502 -14.12 4.00 3.47
C TYR A 502 -13.46 2.89 2.67
N SER A 503 -12.25 2.50 3.07
CA SER A 503 -11.55 1.32 2.57
C SER A 503 -11.21 0.37 3.73
N LYS A 504 -11.35 -0.93 3.47
CA LYS A 504 -10.94 -1.99 4.39
C LYS A 504 -10.05 -3.00 3.71
N GLU A 505 -8.86 -3.15 4.24
CA GLU A 505 -7.90 -4.18 3.86
C GLU A 505 -7.99 -5.35 4.84
N ARG A 506 -7.84 -6.60 4.36
CA ARG A 506 -7.72 -7.80 5.23
C ARG A 506 -6.73 -8.82 4.68
N SER A 507 -6.18 -9.68 5.54
CA SER A 507 -5.36 -10.81 5.12
C SER A 507 -6.19 -11.94 4.50
N GLY A 508 -5.62 -12.60 3.49
CA GLY A 508 -6.22 -13.74 2.80
C GLY A 508 -7.22 -13.37 1.70
N SER A 509 -7.62 -14.36 0.90
CA SER A 509 -8.59 -14.23 -0.20
C SER A 509 -10.06 -14.26 0.25
N SER A 510 -10.31 -14.42 1.55
CA SER A 510 -11.64 -14.59 2.10
C SER A 510 -12.38 -13.25 2.21
N VAL A 511 -13.16 -12.93 1.18
CA VAL A 511 -14.34 -12.03 1.24
C VAL A 511 -15.50 -12.63 2.06
N SER A 512 -15.32 -13.81 2.66
CA SER A 512 -16.38 -14.48 3.41
C SER A 512 -16.87 -13.63 4.60
N GLY A 513 -18.19 -13.58 4.76
CA GLY A 513 -18.86 -12.88 5.85
C GLY A 513 -19.21 -11.41 5.58
N MET A 514 -18.99 -10.87 4.39
CA MET A 514 -19.58 -9.56 4.04
C MET A 514 -21.00 -9.71 3.53
N GLY A 515 -21.87 -8.80 3.95
CA GLY A 515 -23.27 -8.76 3.54
C GLY A 515 -23.83 -7.36 3.70
N TYR A 516 -24.93 -7.07 3.03
CA TYR A 516 -25.65 -5.81 3.13
C TYR A 516 -26.92 -6.02 3.95
N VAL A 517 -27.19 -5.12 4.90
CA VAL A 517 -28.40 -5.14 5.71
C VAL A 517 -29.12 -3.81 5.55
N LYS A 518 -30.42 -3.88 5.28
CA LYS A 518 -31.35 -2.76 5.32
C LYS A 518 -32.35 -2.97 6.45
N VAL A 519 -32.49 -1.97 7.32
CA VAL A 519 -33.38 -2.02 8.49
C VAL A 519 -34.42 -0.91 8.38
N VAL A 520 -35.69 -1.29 8.42
CA VAL A 520 -36.84 -0.39 8.32
C VAL A 520 -37.71 -0.59 9.57
N PRO A 521 -37.37 0.06 10.70
CA PRO A 521 -38.12 -0.10 11.93
C PRO A 521 -39.42 0.72 11.93
N ASP A 522 -40.42 0.29 12.70
CA ASP A 522 -41.65 1.07 12.94
C ASP A 522 -41.38 2.36 13.74
N ALA A 523 -40.29 2.40 14.49
CA ALA A 523 -39.87 3.53 15.30
C ALA A 523 -38.35 3.73 15.29
N GLY A 524 -37.90 4.98 15.19
CA GLY A 524 -36.51 5.35 14.98
C GLY A 524 -36.19 5.54 13.50
N TYR A 525 -34.92 5.78 13.17
CA TYR A 525 -34.50 5.99 11.79
C TYR A 525 -34.32 4.68 11.02
N ARG A 526 -34.71 4.68 9.75
CA ARG A 526 -34.33 3.67 8.75
C ARG A 526 -32.84 3.80 8.42
N PHE A 527 -32.17 2.68 8.18
CA PHE A 527 -30.77 2.70 7.80
C PHE A 527 -30.38 1.46 7.01
N HIS A 528 -29.21 1.55 6.40
CA HIS A 528 -28.56 0.42 5.76
C HIS A 528 -27.06 0.47 6.00
N MET A 529 -26.44 -0.70 5.99
CA MET A 529 -25.01 -0.83 6.21
C MET A 529 -24.50 -2.11 5.58
N TYR A 530 -23.22 -2.14 5.24
CA TYR A 530 -22.54 -3.42 5.03
C TYR A 530 -22.00 -3.94 6.35
N THR A 531 -21.94 -5.25 6.47
CA THR A 531 -21.64 -5.98 7.70
C THR A 531 -20.36 -6.79 7.57
N LEU A 532 -19.69 -7.03 8.69
CA LEU A 532 -18.36 -7.65 8.72
C LEU A 532 -18.41 -8.98 9.50
N GLY A 533 -19.22 -9.94 9.03
CA GLY A 533 -19.33 -11.29 9.60
C GLY A 533 -20.32 -11.41 10.77
N ASN A 534 -20.97 -10.31 11.14
CA ASN A 534 -22.13 -10.26 12.04
C ASN A 534 -22.93 -8.99 11.72
N ALA A 535 -24.25 -9.05 11.83
CA ALA A 535 -25.08 -7.90 11.49
C ALA A 535 -25.03 -6.78 12.52
N THR A 536 -24.49 -7.00 13.71
CA THR A 536 -24.41 -5.99 14.78
C THR A 536 -23.28 -4.98 14.59
N PHE A 537 -22.30 -5.29 13.73
CA PHE A 537 -21.14 -4.46 13.45
C PHE A 537 -21.01 -4.24 11.95
N GLY A 538 -21.21 -2.99 11.55
CA GLY A 538 -21.22 -2.56 10.15
C GLY A 538 -21.08 -1.05 10.05
N TYR A 539 -20.96 -0.58 8.82
CA TYR A 539 -20.77 0.83 8.50
C TYR A 539 -21.73 1.20 7.37
N GLY A 540 -22.25 2.42 7.41
CA GLY A 540 -23.37 2.79 6.54
C GLY A 540 -23.91 4.17 6.85
N VAL A 541 -25.19 4.37 6.54
CA VAL A 541 -25.89 5.66 6.66
C VAL A 541 -27.37 5.44 7.02
N ASN A 542 -27.94 6.37 7.79
CA ASN A 542 -29.37 6.39 8.11
C ASN A 542 -30.13 7.47 7.31
N GLU A 543 -31.46 7.42 7.35
CA GLU A 543 -32.32 8.34 6.60
C GLU A 543 -32.23 9.80 7.10
N ALA A 544 -31.74 10.02 8.32
CA ALA A 544 -31.44 11.36 8.84
C ALA A 544 -30.12 11.93 8.27
N GLY A 545 -29.27 11.08 7.71
CA GLY A 545 -28.00 11.43 7.09
C GLY A 545 -26.77 11.25 7.99
N LEU A 546 -26.89 10.60 9.15
CA LEU A 546 -25.72 10.18 9.92
C LEU A 546 -25.06 8.98 9.24
N SER A 547 -23.75 9.06 9.01
CA SER A 547 -22.93 7.98 8.46
C SER A 547 -21.74 7.67 9.35
N THR A 548 -21.32 6.41 9.36
CA THR A 548 -20.19 5.94 10.20
C THR A 548 -19.23 5.07 9.40
N SER A 549 -17.94 5.13 9.75
CA SER A 549 -16.91 4.18 9.35
C SER A 549 -15.93 3.96 10.51
N GLY A 550 -15.04 2.96 10.44
CA GLY A 550 -14.15 2.69 11.56
C GLY A 550 -12.89 1.88 11.23
N ALA A 551 -11.86 2.09 12.04
CA ALA A 551 -10.54 1.49 11.89
C ALA A 551 -10.04 0.95 13.23
N THR A 552 -9.22 -0.09 13.21
CA THR A 552 -8.47 -0.52 14.40
C THR A 552 -7.50 0.58 14.82
N ILE A 553 -7.45 0.94 16.10
CA ILE A 553 -6.51 1.92 16.63
C ILE A 553 -5.17 1.25 17.01
N ASN A 554 -4.04 1.74 16.50
CA ASN A 554 -2.71 1.35 16.96
C ASN A 554 -2.21 2.35 18.00
N CYS A 555 -2.54 2.15 19.27
CA CYS A 555 -2.09 2.98 20.38
C CYS A 555 -0.90 2.36 21.12
N ASP A 556 -0.12 3.18 21.80
CA ASP A 556 0.97 2.74 22.68
C ASP A 556 0.47 1.98 23.91
N ALA A 557 1.39 1.28 24.59
CA ALA A 557 1.07 0.44 25.74
C ALA A 557 0.50 1.25 26.92
N GLU A 558 0.92 2.51 27.06
CA GLU A 558 0.44 3.38 28.13
C GLU A 558 -1.01 3.83 27.89
N THR A 559 -1.36 4.23 26.66
CA THR A 559 -2.76 4.53 26.31
C THR A 559 -3.65 3.31 26.51
N ASP A 560 -3.18 2.12 26.12
CA ASP A 560 -3.91 0.88 26.33
C ASP A 560 -4.14 0.58 27.82
N ARG A 561 -3.11 0.76 28.66
CA ARG A 561 -3.20 0.61 30.12
C ARG A 561 -4.21 1.58 30.73
N ILE A 562 -4.12 2.87 30.40
CA ILE A 562 -5.03 3.91 30.90
C ILE A 562 -6.48 3.61 30.48
N GLY A 563 -6.71 3.20 29.23
CA GLY A 563 -8.06 2.87 28.75
C GLY A 563 -8.69 1.67 29.47
N LYS A 564 -7.89 0.64 29.73
CA LYS A 564 -8.30 -0.53 30.53
C LYS A 564 -8.62 -0.15 31.97
N GLU A 565 -7.79 0.69 32.60
CA GLU A 565 -8.01 1.18 33.96
C GLU A 565 -9.24 2.07 34.05
N ALA A 566 -9.46 2.98 33.10
CA ALA A 566 -10.64 3.83 33.04
C ALA A 566 -11.93 3.00 32.94
N THR A 567 -11.92 1.98 32.07
CA THR A 567 -13.06 1.08 31.90
C THR A 567 -13.34 0.25 33.15
N ARG A 568 -12.28 -0.24 33.82
CA ARG A 568 -12.40 -0.98 35.09
C ARG A 568 -12.96 -0.08 36.19
N ARG A 569 -12.38 1.11 36.38
CA ARG A 569 -12.82 2.07 37.39
C ARG A 569 -14.30 2.40 37.27
N ARG A 570 -14.81 2.58 36.04
CA ARG A 570 -16.25 2.81 35.80
C ARG A 570 -17.11 1.65 36.30
N ARG A 571 -16.68 0.41 36.04
CA ARG A 571 -17.37 -0.79 36.55
C ARG A 571 -17.29 -0.87 38.08
N ASP A 572 -16.13 -0.56 38.66
CA ASP A 572 -15.92 -0.54 40.12
C ASP A 572 -16.77 0.55 40.81
N GLU A 573 -17.06 1.66 40.12
CA GLU A 573 -17.99 2.72 40.54
C GLU A 573 -19.48 2.31 40.42
N GLY A 574 -19.77 1.09 39.97
CA GLY A 574 -21.14 0.60 39.74
C GLY A 574 -21.83 1.21 38.52
N LYS A 575 -21.07 1.85 37.62
CA LYS A 575 -21.61 2.36 36.35
C LYS A 575 -21.64 1.24 35.32
N ALA A 576 -22.81 1.02 34.73
CA ALA A 576 -23.00 0.04 33.68
C ALA A 576 -22.22 0.42 32.41
N VAL A 577 -21.37 -0.51 31.94
CA VAL A 577 -20.58 -0.35 30.73
C VAL A 577 -21.05 -1.37 29.68
N ALA A 578 -21.57 -0.86 28.56
CA ALA A 578 -22.09 -1.67 27.47
C ALA A 578 -21.31 -1.46 26.16
N PRO A 579 -21.11 -2.51 25.35
CA PRO A 579 -20.51 -2.37 24.04
C PRO A 579 -21.38 -1.52 23.11
N LEU A 580 -20.74 -0.68 22.30
CA LEU A 580 -21.41 0.10 21.26
C LEU A 580 -21.94 -0.79 20.12
N GLY A 581 -23.26 -0.75 19.88
CA GLY A 581 -23.90 -1.36 18.72
C GLY A 581 -24.20 -0.32 17.63
N MET A 582 -23.84 -0.60 16.37
CA MET A 582 -24.06 0.34 15.25
C MET A 582 -25.55 0.57 14.96
N HIS A 583 -26.40 -0.44 15.20
CA HIS A 583 -27.86 -0.28 15.17
C HIS A 583 -28.37 0.77 16.17
N MET A 584 -27.74 0.85 17.35
CA MET A 584 -28.14 1.81 18.37
C MET A 584 -27.89 3.24 17.87
N LEU A 585 -26.72 3.49 17.28
CA LEU A 585 -26.38 4.78 16.68
C LEU A 585 -27.32 5.13 15.54
N PHE A 586 -27.43 4.26 14.53
CA PHE A 586 -28.23 4.56 13.35
C PHE A 586 -29.71 4.72 13.66
N ALA A 587 -30.26 3.98 14.62
CA ALA A 587 -31.68 4.08 14.99
C ALA A 587 -32.03 5.36 15.76
N THR A 588 -31.09 5.92 16.53
CA THR A 588 -31.38 6.96 17.53
C THR A 588 -30.76 8.33 17.23
N CYS A 589 -29.66 8.38 16.47
CA CYS A 589 -28.91 9.61 16.25
C CYS A 589 -29.15 10.17 14.84
N ALA A 590 -29.50 11.45 14.76
CA ALA A 590 -29.73 12.16 13.50
C ALA A 590 -28.45 12.74 12.87
N ASN A 591 -27.45 13.09 13.70
CA ASN A 591 -26.29 13.86 13.27
C ASN A 591 -25.05 13.59 14.16
N VAL A 592 -23.91 14.18 13.80
CA VAL A 592 -22.62 13.94 14.48
C VAL A 592 -22.68 14.36 15.95
N ASP A 593 -23.32 15.47 16.30
CA ASP A 593 -23.38 15.94 17.68
C ASP A 593 -24.23 15.06 18.60
N GLN A 594 -25.33 14.51 18.06
CA GLN A 594 -26.11 13.51 18.78
C GLN A 594 -25.29 12.23 18.97
N ALA A 595 -24.61 11.74 17.93
CA ALA A 595 -23.77 10.55 18.01
C ALA A 595 -22.59 10.70 18.99
N VAL A 596 -21.91 11.85 18.98
CA VAL A 596 -20.82 12.14 19.94
C VAL A 596 -21.37 12.13 21.37
N ARG A 597 -22.45 12.87 21.65
CA ARG A 597 -23.07 12.88 22.99
C ARG A 597 -23.55 11.50 23.43
N PHE A 598 -24.08 10.72 22.49
CA PHE A 598 -24.55 9.35 22.73
C PHE A 598 -23.41 8.42 23.14
N ILE A 599 -22.25 8.51 22.48
CA ILE A 599 -21.09 7.65 22.76
C ILE A 599 -20.37 8.06 24.04
N THR A 600 -20.26 9.37 24.28
CA THR A 600 -19.47 9.95 25.37
C THR A 600 -20.30 10.31 26.60
N ASP A 601 -21.51 9.76 26.74
CA ASP A 601 -22.37 10.02 27.91
C ASP A 601 -21.63 9.63 29.20
N ALA A 602 -21.46 10.60 30.10
CA ALA A 602 -20.73 10.41 31.35
C ALA A 602 -21.45 9.48 32.34
N GLU A 603 -22.77 9.32 32.18
CA GLU A 603 -23.60 8.45 33.01
C GLU A 603 -23.78 7.05 32.44
N ALA A 604 -23.62 6.88 31.12
CA ALA A 604 -23.76 5.59 30.44
C ALA A 604 -22.72 5.43 29.31
N PRO A 605 -21.41 5.41 29.63
CA PRO A 605 -20.38 5.41 28.60
C PRO A 605 -20.40 4.09 27.82
N LEU A 606 -20.43 4.20 26.50
CA LEU A 606 -20.37 3.04 25.61
C LEU A 606 -18.91 2.61 25.39
N GLU A 607 -18.65 1.32 25.53
CA GLU A 607 -17.34 0.71 25.35
C GLU A 607 -17.09 0.43 23.86
N PHE A 608 -16.03 1.01 23.33
CA PHE A 608 -15.52 0.73 21.99
C PHE A 608 -14.00 0.91 21.98
N THR A 609 -13.29 0.06 21.24
CA THR A 609 -11.85 0.23 21.01
C THR A 609 -11.58 0.29 19.53
N GLY A 610 -11.00 1.40 19.08
CA GLY A 610 -10.79 1.70 17.68
C GLY A 610 -10.95 3.19 17.40
N ASN A 611 -10.82 3.52 16.13
CA ASN A 611 -11.18 4.82 15.59
C ASN A 611 -12.53 4.71 14.88
N MET A 612 -13.37 5.73 15.04
CA MET A 612 -14.64 5.88 14.33
C MET A 612 -14.69 7.25 13.68
N LEU A 613 -14.99 7.30 12.39
CA LEU A 613 -15.26 8.54 11.68
C LEU A 613 -16.77 8.68 11.54
N LEU A 614 -17.29 9.85 11.91
CA LEU A 614 -18.68 10.24 11.79
C LEU A 614 -18.80 11.37 10.78
N ALA A 615 -19.85 11.35 9.97
CA ALA A 615 -20.25 12.48 9.14
C ALA A 615 -21.77 12.58 9.05
N ASP A 616 -22.30 13.80 8.97
CA ASP A 616 -23.73 14.05 8.79
C ASP A 616 -24.06 14.83 7.52
N ARG A 617 -25.37 15.02 7.26
CA ARG A 617 -25.93 15.71 6.09
C ARG A 617 -25.49 17.17 5.96
N GLU A 618 -25.29 17.85 7.08
CA GLU A 618 -24.80 19.24 7.12
C GLU A 618 -23.29 19.33 6.90
N GLY A 619 -22.64 18.18 6.81
CA GLY A 619 -21.22 18.02 6.61
C GLY A 619 -20.43 18.14 7.90
N ASN A 620 -21.03 18.16 9.08
CA ASN A 620 -20.22 18.04 10.30
C ASN A 620 -19.53 16.68 10.30
N ALA A 621 -18.31 16.63 10.82
CA ALA A 621 -17.56 15.39 10.96
C ALA A 621 -16.78 15.37 12.28
N ALA A 622 -16.62 14.17 12.83
CA ALA A 622 -15.83 13.95 14.03
C ALA A 622 -15.13 12.60 13.95
N ILE A 623 -13.92 12.55 14.48
CA ILE A 623 -13.16 11.31 14.68
C ILE A 623 -13.20 11.01 16.17
N LEU A 624 -13.70 9.84 16.53
CA LEU A 624 -13.68 9.32 17.89
C LEU A 624 -12.60 8.25 17.96
N GLU A 625 -11.63 8.44 18.85
CA GLU A 625 -10.54 7.50 19.08
C GLU A 625 -10.67 6.98 20.50
N SER A 626 -10.76 5.66 20.64
CA SER A 626 -11.20 5.05 21.89
C SER A 626 -10.39 3.81 22.24
N VAL A 627 -10.10 3.67 23.53
CA VAL A 627 -9.68 2.43 24.19
C VAL A 627 -10.64 2.17 25.35
N GLY A 628 -11.62 1.30 25.12
CA GLY A 628 -12.70 1.03 26.07
C GLY A 628 -13.62 2.25 26.24
N THR A 629 -13.62 2.84 27.43
CA THR A 629 -14.37 4.07 27.77
C THR A 629 -13.48 5.33 27.78
N TYR A 630 -12.17 5.16 27.59
CA TYR A 630 -11.25 6.28 27.46
C TYR A 630 -11.24 6.74 26.00
N GLN A 631 -11.70 7.96 25.77
CA GLN A 631 -12.03 8.47 24.44
C GLN A 631 -11.41 9.85 24.22
N GLN A 632 -11.04 10.14 22.99
CA GLN A 632 -10.85 11.49 22.50
C GLN A 632 -11.69 11.77 21.25
N ILE A 633 -12.09 13.03 21.09
CA ILE A 633 -12.89 13.49 19.96
C ILE A 633 -12.08 14.55 19.22
N VAL A 634 -11.78 14.29 17.95
CA VAL A 634 -11.21 15.28 17.04
C VAL A 634 -12.35 15.80 16.15
N ARG A 635 -12.75 17.06 16.37
CA ARG A 635 -13.73 17.71 15.50
C ARG A 635 -13.05 18.12 14.20
N CYS A 636 -13.61 17.67 13.08
CA CYS A 636 -13.11 17.98 11.76
C CYS A 636 -13.44 19.44 11.41
N ASP A 637 -12.42 20.21 11.04
CA ASP A 637 -12.59 21.59 10.62
C ASP A 637 -13.47 21.67 9.37
N PRO A 638 -14.62 22.37 9.42
CA PRO A 638 -15.50 22.48 8.27
C PRO A 638 -14.94 23.28 7.11
N GLN A 639 -13.88 24.06 7.32
CA GLN A 639 -13.15 24.75 6.26
C GLN A 639 -12.16 23.83 5.54
N GLN A 640 -11.82 22.68 6.12
CA GLN A 640 -10.95 21.71 5.45
C GLN A 640 -11.75 20.90 4.42
N PRO A 641 -11.24 20.79 3.18
CA PRO A 641 -11.94 20.05 2.12
C PRO A 641 -12.00 18.54 2.42
N VAL A 642 -11.08 18.04 3.24
CA VAL A 642 -10.97 16.63 3.60
C VAL A 642 -10.57 16.41 5.05
N SER A 643 -11.19 15.42 5.69
CA SER A 643 -10.77 14.84 6.97
C SER A 643 -10.58 13.34 6.84
N THR A 644 -9.64 12.78 7.60
CA THR A 644 -9.21 11.39 7.47
C THR A 644 -9.09 10.72 8.81
N MET A 645 -9.40 9.42 8.86
CA MET A 645 -9.22 8.57 10.02
C MET A 645 -8.54 7.29 9.57
N GLY A 646 -7.57 6.82 10.35
CA GLY A 646 -6.78 5.65 10.01
C GLY A 646 -6.55 4.68 11.14
N ASN A 647 -5.54 3.83 10.96
CA ASN A 647 -5.10 2.87 11.98
C ASN A 647 -4.17 3.46 13.04
N TYR A 648 -4.24 4.75 13.33
CA TYR A 648 -3.38 5.41 14.29
C TYR A 648 -4.14 6.54 14.99
N PRO A 649 -3.82 6.87 16.26
CA PRO A 649 -4.42 8.01 16.94
C PRO A 649 -3.87 9.34 16.44
N HIS A 650 -4.71 10.37 16.40
CA HIS A 650 -4.26 11.73 16.21
C HIS A 650 -3.62 12.23 17.50
N ARG A 651 -2.32 12.56 17.41
CA ARG A 651 -1.52 12.98 18.55
C ARG A 651 -2.05 14.29 19.16
N ARG A 652 -2.10 14.32 20.50
CA ARG A 652 -2.44 15.51 21.29
C ARG A 652 -1.18 16.22 21.79
N ASP A 653 -1.32 17.53 22.03
CA ASP A 653 -0.28 18.35 22.66
C ASP A 653 0.02 17.91 24.10
N ASP A 654 -0.95 17.28 24.78
CA ASP A 654 -0.82 16.75 26.14
C ASP A 654 -0.21 15.33 26.19
N GLY A 655 0.19 14.77 25.04
CA GLY A 655 0.84 13.46 24.94
C GLY A 655 -0.08 12.26 25.16
N ARG A 656 -1.40 12.44 25.27
CA ARG A 656 -2.36 11.34 25.36
C ARG A 656 -2.67 10.79 23.97
N PHE A 657 -2.88 9.46 23.88
CA PHE A 657 -3.10 8.72 22.63
C PHE A 657 -1.91 8.85 21.65
N ASP A 658 -0.83 8.10 21.92
CA ASP A 658 0.32 8.00 21.02
C ASP A 658 0.30 6.71 20.19
N ILE A 659 1.08 6.69 19.11
CA ILE A 659 1.12 5.60 18.14
C ILE A 659 1.87 4.40 18.72
N GLY A 660 1.22 3.23 18.65
CA GLY A 660 1.78 1.97 19.13
C GLY A 660 2.85 1.36 18.21
N GLU A 661 3.36 0.20 18.61
CA GLU A 661 4.51 -0.45 17.96
C GLU A 661 4.24 -0.97 16.52
N ASN A 662 2.98 -1.01 16.06
CA ASN A 662 2.63 -1.42 14.69
C ASN A 662 2.78 -0.26 13.69
N TRP A 663 4.00 0.25 13.57
CA TRP A 663 4.35 1.41 12.75
C TRP A 663 3.99 1.28 11.27
N GLY A 664 4.03 0.06 10.71
CA GLY A 664 3.67 -0.19 9.31
C GLY A 664 2.22 0.19 8.99
N TRP A 665 1.27 -0.10 9.87
CA TRP A 665 -0.14 0.29 9.72
C TRP A 665 -0.35 1.79 9.82
N ALA A 666 0.29 2.42 10.81
CA ALA A 666 0.24 3.87 11.00
C ALA A 666 0.82 4.58 9.77
N ALA A 667 2.05 4.21 9.37
CA ALA A 667 2.73 4.77 8.21
C ALA A 667 1.93 4.60 6.91
N ASN A 668 1.36 3.41 6.68
CA ASN A 668 0.52 3.18 5.52
C ASN A 668 -0.66 4.16 5.46
N THR A 669 -1.34 4.33 6.59
CA THR A 669 -2.51 5.21 6.62
C THR A 669 -2.14 6.69 6.59
N MET A 670 -1.01 7.07 7.17
CA MET A 670 -0.47 8.43 7.06
C MET A 670 -0.06 8.77 5.62
N LEU A 671 0.50 7.81 4.87
CA LEU A 671 0.78 7.98 3.44
C LEU A 671 -0.52 8.21 2.67
N ARG A 672 -1.56 7.41 2.94
CA ARG A 672 -2.87 7.58 2.31
C ARG A 672 -3.53 8.91 2.65
N GLU A 673 -3.47 9.31 3.91
CA GLU A 673 -3.94 10.62 4.36
C GLU A 673 -3.23 11.76 3.63
N ARG A 674 -1.90 11.69 3.53
CA ARG A 674 -1.13 12.70 2.79
C ARG A 674 -1.52 12.72 1.32
N PHE A 675 -1.69 11.56 0.69
CA PHE A 675 -2.14 11.45 -0.71
C PHE A 675 -3.50 12.14 -0.91
N VAL A 676 -4.50 11.78 -0.11
CA VAL A 676 -5.85 12.36 -0.17
C VAL A 676 -5.82 13.87 0.08
N LYS A 677 -5.09 14.33 1.11
CA LYS A 677 -4.98 15.76 1.44
C LYS A 677 -4.24 16.55 0.36
N SER A 678 -3.23 15.96 -0.28
CA SER A 678 -2.50 16.61 -1.38
C SER A 678 -3.40 16.74 -2.61
N LEU A 679 -4.09 15.64 -2.97
CA LEU A 679 -5.07 15.64 -4.05
C LEU A 679 -6.15 16.71 -3.85
N ALA A 680 -6.66 16.85 -2.63
CA ALA A 680 -7.67 17.87 -2.33
C ALA A 680 -7.14 19.30 -2.40
N ARG A 681 -5.87 19.55 -2.06
CA ARG A 681 -5.24 20.87 -2.10
C ARG A 681 -4.86 21.32 -3.51
N GLU A 682 -4.44 20.39 -4.36
CA GLU A 682 -3.96 20.69 -5.71
C GLU A 682 -5.10 20.96 -6.70
N ARG A 683 -6.33 20.54 -6.36
CA ARG A 683 -7.51 20.73 -7.20
C ARG A 683 -8.08 22.14 -7.05
N ARG A 684 -8.56 22.67 -8.18
CA ARG A 684 -9.35 23.90 -8.20
C ARG A 684 -10.81 23.67 -7.81
N ASP A 685 -11.35 22.50 -8.14
CA ASP A 685 -12.75 22.14 -7.89
C ASP A 685 -12.89 21.13 -6.74
N PRO A 686 -13.96 21.24 -5.92
CA PRO A 686 -14.25 20.27 -4.87
C PRO A 686 -14.45 18.84 -5.41
N LEU A 687 -14.20 17.84 -4.57
CA LEU A 687 -14.34 16.42 -4.94
C LEU A 687 -15.82 16.03 -5.07
N SER A 688 -16.29 15.81 -6.30
CA SER A 688 -17.59 15.19 -6.57
C SER A 688 -17.63 13.69 -6.26
N LEU A 689 -18.82 13.08 -6.31
CA LEU A 689 -19.02 11.64 -6.15
C LEU A 689 -18.23 10.82 -7.19
N ASP A 690 -18.20 11.28 -8.45
CA ASP A 690 -17.36 10.68 -9.49
C ASP A 690 -15.87 10.70 -9.10
N ASN A 691 -15.38 11.83 -8.57
CA ASN A 691 -14.00 11.91 -8.08
C ASN A 691 -13.76 11.01 -6.87
N ALA A 692 -14.79 10.74 -6.06
CA ALA A 692 -14.68 9.84 -4.94
C ALA A 692 -14.53 8.37 -5.39
N PHE A 693 -15.28 7.91 -6.39
CA PHE A 693 -15.06 6.58 -6.98
C PHE A 693 -13.63 6.42 -7.49
N MET A 694 -13.14 7.42 -8.23
CA MET A 694 -11.77 7.46 -8.73
C MET A 694 -10.76 7.40 -7.59
N LEU A 695 -10.93 8.24 -6.57
CA LEU A 695 -10.05 8.30 -5.42
C LEU A 695 -9.97 6.93 -4.73
N MET A 696 -11.10 6.26 -4.54
CA MET A 696 -11.11 4.96 -3.89
C MET A 696 -10.45 3.87 -4.74
N ALA A 697 -10.51 3.98 -6.07
CA ALA A 697 -9.87 3.06 -7.00
C ALA A 697 -8.34 3.26 -7.13
N THR A 698 -7.75 4.29 -6.51
CA THR A 698 -6.30 4.53 -6.67
C THR A 698 -5.47 3.44 -5.98
N ARG A 699 -4.79 2.61 -6.77
CA ARG A 699 -3.91 1.52 -6.28
C ARG A 699 -2.43 1.89 -6.25
N ALA A 700 -2.15 3.13 -6.60
CA ALA A 700 -1.26 3.37 -7.69
C ALA A 700 -0.07 4.21 -7.17
N GLU A 701 -0.38 5.21 -6.38
CA GLU A 701 0.55 6.07 -5.68
C GLU A 701 1.01 5.44 -4.35
N PRO A 702 2.18 5.82 -3.84
CA PRO A 702 2.43 5.73 -2.40
C PRO A 702 1.30 6.41 -1.65
N GLY A 703 0.49 5.64 -0.93
CA GLY A 703 -0.74 6.17 -0.30
C GLY A 703 -2.02 6.10 -1.15
N GLY A 704 -2.08 5.34 -2.25
CA GLY A 704 -3.38 5.07 -2.91
C GLY A 704 -4.42 4.44 -1.96
N MET A 705 -5.71 4.63 -2.22
CA MET A 705 -6.78 4.11 -1.36
C MET A 705 -6.99 2.60 -1.50
N CYS A 706 -6.86 2.05 -2.70
CA CYS A 706 -7.00 0.63 -3.02
C CYS A 706 -5.66 -0.11 -2.85
N GLN A 707 -5.21 -0.32 -1.61
CA GLN A 707 -3.88 -0.82 -1.35
C GLN A 707 -3.75 -2.32 -1.05
N HIS A 708 -2.53 -2.80 -1.32
CA HIS A 708 -2.03 -4.07 -0.82
C HIS A 708 -1.01 -3.72 0.27
N ILE A 709 -1.35 -3.97 1.54
CA ILE A 709 -0.46 -3.66 2.66
C ILE A 709 0.33 -4.92 2.98
N PHE A 710 1.64 -4.85 2.85
CA PHE A 710 2.53 -5.95 3.16
C PHE A 710 3.19 -5.67 4.51
N ASP A 711 2.61 -6.19 5.59
CA ASP A 711 3.08 -5.96 6.97
C ASP A 711 3.08 -7.26 7.81
N ASN A 712 3.48 -7.19 9.08
CA ASN A 712 3.73 -8.26 10.07
C ASN A 712 2.79 -9.46 10.07
N VAL A 713 1.52 -9.24 9.72
CA VAL A 713 0.42 -10.20 9.91
C VAL A 713 0.03 -10.87 8.58
N GLY A 714 0.73 -10.54 7.48
CA GLY A 714 0.51 -11.06 6.13
C GLY A 714 0.12 -9.96 5.14
N THR A 715 0.04 -10.33 3.86
CA THR A 715 -0.45 -9.41 2.82
C THR A 715 -1.93 -9.11 3.05
N LEU A 716 -2.25 -7.85 3.33
CA LEU A 716 -3.60 -7.34 3.36
C LEU A 716 -3.97 -6.85 1.95
N TYR A 717 -5.17 -7.16 1.51
CA TYR A 717 -5.74 -6.67 0.26
C TYR A 717 -6.98 -5.85 0.56
N SER A 718 -7.24 -4.77 -0.18
CA SER A 718 -8.55 -4.11 -0.15
C SER A 718 -9.64 -5.15 -0.42
N THR A 719 -10.40 -5.46 0.62
CA THR A 719 -11.48 -6.46 0.58
C THR A 719 -12.83 -5.83 0.39
N CYS A 720 -12.99 -4.56 0.76
CA CYS A 720 -14.23 -3.84 0.65
C CYS A 720 -13.94 -2.35 0.63
N SER A 721 -14.74 -1.62 -0.13
CA SER A 721 -14.80 -0.17 -0.04
C SER A 721 -16.25 0.29 -0.09
N SER A 722 -16.56 1.39 0.58
CA SER A 722 -17.88 2.01 0.55
C SER A 722 -17.81 3.52 0.43
N ILE A 723 -18.83 4.09 -0.20
CA ILE A 723 -19.06 5.54 -0.26
C ILE A 723 -20.49 5.78 0.19
N ALA A 724 -20.67 6.45 1.33
CA ALA A 724 -21.96 6.92 1.79
C ALA A 724 -22.16 8.38 1.37
N VAL A 725 -23.38 8.71 0.96
CA VAL A 725 -23.82 10.08 0.65
C VAL A 725 -24.83 10.51 1.72
N PRO A 726 -24.37 11.00 2.90
CA PRO A 726 -25.22 11.53 3.98
C PRO A 726 -26.41 12.38 3.55
N ARG A 727 -26.25 13.18 2.49
CA ARG A 727 -27.31 14.05 1.98
C ARG A 727 -28.54 13.26 1.51
N THR A 728 -28.33 12.19 0.75
CA THR A 728 -29.41 11.38 0.15
C THR A 728 -29.68 10.09 0.91
N GLY A 729 -28.76 9.66 1.77
CA GLY A 729 -28.82 8.34 2.40
C GLY A 729 -28.48 7.22 1.41
N ASP A 730 -27.76 7.52 0.33
CA ASP A 730 -27.28 6.51 -0.62
C ASP A 730 -25.99 5.86 -0.11
N LEU A 731 -25.82 4.57 -0.43
CA LEU A 731 -24.61 3.81 -0.09
C LEU A 731 -24.13 3.03 -1.32
N TYR A 732 -22.88 3.25 -1.69
CA TYR A 732 -22.19 2.53 -2.76
C TYR A 732 -21.18 1.58 -2.14
N ILE A 733 -21.15 0.31 -2.55
CA ILE A 733 -20.25 -0.70 -1.98
C ILE A 733 -19.54 -1.49 -3.09
N SER A 734 -18.24 -1.66 -2.94
CA SER A 734 -17.40 -2.58 -3.72
C SER A 734 -17.08 -3.81 -2.88
N ASP A 735 -17.45 -5.01 -3.36
CA ASP A 735 -17.11 -6.32 -2.76
C ASP A 735 -15.71 -6.79 -3.22
N GLY A 736 -14.70 -6.00 -2.87
CA GLY A 736 -13.31 -6.24 -3.22
C GLY A 736 -12.54 -4.96 -3.50
N PRO A 737 -11.35 -5.07 -4.12
CA PRO A 737 -10.55 -3.91 -4.47
C PRO A 737 -11.32 -3.03 -5.48
N PRO A 738 -11.64 -1.76 -5.16
CA PRO A 738 -12.37 -0.87 -6.08
C PRO A 738 -11.60 -0.54 -7.36
N SER A 739 -10.29 -0.83 -7.41
CA SER A 739 -9.51 -0.81 -8.66
C SER A 739 -9.84 -1.96 -9.62
N GLN A 740 -10.60 -2.97 -9.17
CA GLN A 740 -10.92 -4.17 -9.93
C GLN A 740 -12.42 -4.48 -9.97
N VAL A 741 -13.19 -3.99 -9.00
CA VAL A 741 -14.60 -4.31 -8.76
C VAL A 741 -15.45 -3.04 -8.90
N GLU A 742 -16.60 -3.13 -9.57
CA GLU A 742 -17.56 -2.02 -9.68
C GLU A 742 -18.26 -1.75 -8.34
N TYR A 743 -18.61 -0.48 -8.08
CA TYR A 743 -19.49 -0.13 -6.97
C TYR A 743 -20.94 -0.47 -7.29
N VAL A 744 -21.61 -1.15 -6.35
CA VAL A 744 -23.05 -1.37 -6.37
C VAL A 744 -23.73 -0.29 -5.55
N HIS A 745 -24.75 0.34 -6.14
CA HIS A 745 -25.58 1.36 -5.49
C HIS A 745 -26.75 0.74 -4.72
N TYR A 746 -26.91 1.15 -3.46
CA TYR A 746 -27.98 0.79 -2.55
C TYR A 746 -28.73 2.03 -2.07
N ARG A 747 -30.07 1.96 -2.04
CA ARG A 747 -30.94 3.06 -1.60
C ARG A 747 -31.82 2.66 -0.42
N LEU A 748 -32.06 3.63 0.47
CA LEU A 748 -33.01 3.44 1.58
C LEU A 748 -34.48 3.45 1.11
N GLY A 749 -34.80 4.05 -0.04
CA GLY A 749 -36.16 4.13 -0.58
C GLY A 749 -36.67 2.87 -1.30
N ASP A 750 -35.78 2.04 -1.84
CA ASP A 750 -36.11 0.84 -2.66
C ASP A 750 -36.30 -0.42 -1.81
#